data_AF-A0A2W5YZ55-F1
#
_entry.id   AF-A0A2W5YZ55-F1
#
_cell.length_a   1.000
_cell.length_b   1.000
_cell.length_c   1.000
_cell.angle_alpha   90.00
_cell.angle_beta   90.00
_cell.angle_gamma   90.00
#
_symmetry.space_group_name_H-M   'P 1'
#
loop_
_entity.id
_entity.type
_entity.pdbx_description
1 polymer ?
#
loop_
_entity_poly.entity_id
_entity_poly.type
_entity_poly.pdbx_seq_one_letter_code
_entity_poly.pdbx_strand_id
1 'polypeptide(L)'
;MATSAPQSRARRLEGTSERRRYTVHGVVQGVGFRPFVWTLAQRHQLAGSVCNTSGAVVVEVEGTRARLDSFGAELISLAPPLSRVERMSSTTMTARGEQGFVILESRAVDGAYQPISPDAATCADCLAELFDPSDRRHRYPFINCTNCGPRFTIIEDVPYDRALTTMRHFQMCAPCTAEYADPSNRRFHAQPNACPECGPRAWLADRGGIERAGDGVAAAAHALRIGSVVAVKGLGGFQLSVMANDGAAVRRLRVRKHRPDKPFAVMAADLEAVRAIAVVDDAEAAALMSSARPIVLLRRRRAPECDGIAAAVAPGLDEVGVMLPSTPLHHLLLDLVGAPLVMTSGNVSDEPIAKDNDEAVTRLGSIADAFLLHDREIYARYDDSVVRVVDGQEHVVRRARGYCPLPVELAVDTTSPPVLALGAHLKNTFCVVRDGRAFMGPHIGDLDHPQSLAHQGEALTTYLRLFRAVPSAVAADLHPDYASTHLAEGWWQDGARPERVQHHHAHIASVMAEHQLRGPVLGVAFDGTGFGEDGTIWGGEFLLCDETGYRRVGHLAPVVQPGGDRCAREGWRMAIAYLRAAGLDESEVPAWFPPGEGAPDERRWRLVSRVAAAGDTATAPVSTSAGRLFDAVASLLGVAHTSSFEASAAMRLEALARTVPVGSVAAIPVQHHGSPMVLDTHVLVAELVAQQRAGRDVGQLAATFHESLAAGAASACSDLAEASGVTRVALSGGVFQNALLLTRTTALLRARSLTVYTNHAVPANDGGVSLGQAFVAASRFNAAPQGWA
;
A
#
# COMPACT_ATOMS: atom_id res chain seq x y z
N MET A 1 -66.47 -51.94 -7.64
CA MET A 1 -66.80 -50.61 -8.21
C MET A 1 -66.36 -49.58 -7.21
N ALA A 2 -65.53 -48.64 -7.67
CA ALA A 2 -64.66 -47.80 -6.86
C ALA A 2 -65.42 -46.80 -5.97
N THR A 3 -64.86 -46.63 -4.77
CA THR A 3 -65.25 -45.71 -3.70
C THR A 3 -64.87 -44.26 -3.99
N SER A 4 -65.77 -43.36 -3.62
CA SER A 4 -65.66 -41.91 -3.74
C SER A 4 -65.05 -41.23 -2.49
N ALA A 5 -64.13 -40.30 -2.77
CA ALA A 5 -63.69 -39.12 -2.02
C ALA A 5 -62.69 -39.28 -0.84
N PRO A 6 -61.84 -38.27 -0.52
CA PRO A 6 -61.51 -37.01 -1.22
C PRO A 6 -59.99 -36.72 -1.36
N GLN A 7 -59.50 -36.40 -2.56
CA GLN A 7 -58.15 -35.81 -2.77
C GLN A 7 -58.19 -34.27 -2.95
N SER A 8 -59.04 -33.57 -2.19
CA SER A 8 -59.25 -32.12 -2.35
C SER A 8 -58.53 -31.23 -1.33
N ARG A 9 -57.40 -31.66 -0.74
CA ARG A 9 -56.62 -30.80 0.18
C ARG A 9 -55.12 -30.68 -0.08
N ALA A 10 -54.55 -31.43 -1.04
CA ALA A 10 -53.10 -31.42 -1.29
C ALA A 10 -52.64 -30.58 -2.50
N ARG A 11 -53.54 -29.89 -3.21
CA ARG A 11 -53.23 -29.13 -4.44
C ARG A 11 -53.51 -27.61 -4.37
N ARG A 12 -53.60 -27.04 -3.16
CA ARG A 12 -53.86 -25.60 -2.92
C ARG A 12 -52.77 -24.87 -2.12
N LEU A 13 -51.58 -25.46 -2.00
CA LEU A 13 -50.44 -24.84 -1.29
C LEU A 13 -49.19 -24.65 -2.16
N GLU A 14 -49.24 -25.01 -3.45
CA GLU A 14 -48.22 -24.64 -4.44
C GLU A 14 -48.67 -23.34 -5.11
N GLY A 15 -48.21 -22.18 -4.62
CA GLY A 15 -48.42 -20.91 -5.35
C GLY A 15 -48.70 -19.65 -4.53
N THR A 16 -48.50 -19.63 -3.22
CA THR A 16 -48.45 -18.35 -2.51
C THR A 16 -47.19 -17.60 -2.89
N SER A 17 -47.35 -16.61 -3.77
CA SER A 17 -46.31 -15.61 -4.07
C SER A 17 -45.98 -14.86 -2.79
N GLU A 18 -44.69 -14.72 -2.48
CA GLU A 18 -44.20 -13.90 -1.39
C GLU A 18 -43.26 -12.83 -1.95
N ARG A 19 -43.12 -11.71 -1.25
CA ARG A 19 -42.12 -10.70 -1.58
C ARG A 19 -41.00 -10.77 -0.55
N ARG A 20 -39.75 -10.65 -0.98
CA ARG A 20 -38.59 -10.53 -0.09
C ARG A 20 -37.80 -9.28 -0.40
N ARG A 21 -37.43 -8.55 0.64
CA ARG A 21 -36.43 -7.49 0.58
C ARG A 21 -35.09 -8.05 1.03
N TYR A 22 -34.10 -8.04 0.15
CA TYR A 22 -32.70 -8.25 0.47
C TYR A 22 -32.01 -6.89 0.63
N THR A 23 -31.31 -6.70 1.76
CA THR A 23 -30.47 -5.53 2.00
C THR A 23 -29.02 -5.99 2.01
N VAL A 24 -28.27 -5.59 0.97
CA VAL A 24 -26.91 -6.06 0.72
C VAL A 24 -25.89 -4.97 1.07
N HIS A 25 -24.90 -5.34 1.89
CA HIS A 25 -23.83 -4.48 2.37
C HIS A 25 -22.46 -5.01 1.94
N GLY A 26 -21.50 -4.08 1.79
CA GLY A 26 -20.12 -4.34 1.38
C GLY A 26 -19.74 -3.50 0.17
N VAL A 27 -18.73 -3.94 -0.59
CA VAL A 27 -18.34 -3.34 -1.86
C VAL A 27 -19.31 -3.80 -2.94
N VAL A 28 -20.49 -3.18 -3.01
CA VAL A 28 -21.58 -3.57 -3.92
C VAL A 28 -22.07 -2.42 -4.79
N GLN A 29 -21.45 -1.25 -4.70
CA GLN A 29 -21.72 -0.11 -5.59
C GLN A 29 -20.55 0.17 -6.51
N GLY A 30 -20.85 0.58 -7.75
CA GLY A 30 -19.84 0.81 -8.78
C GLY A 30 -19.18 -0.46 -9.33
N VAL A 31 -19.70 -1.65 -9.00
CA VAL A 31 -19.09 -2.94 -9.36
C VAL A 31 -19.99 -3.80 -10.27
N GLY A 32 -20.94 -3.17 -10.97
CA GLY A 32 -21.90 -3.89 -11.82
C GLY A 32 -22.98 -4.65 -11.07
N PHE A 33 -23.17 -4.40 -9.76
CA PHE A 33 -24.12 -5.17 -8.94
C PHE A 33 -25.59 -4.97 -9.35
N ARG A 34 -26.04 -3.75 -9.64
CA ARG A 34 -27.41 -3.48 -10.12
C ARG A 34 -27.74 -4.23 -11.43
N PRO A 35 -26.90 -4.17 -12.49
CA PRO A 35 -27.00 -5.04 -13.67
C PRO A 35 -27.09 -6.52 -13.37
N PHE A 36 -26.21 -7.01 -12.49
CA PHE A 36 -26.19 -8.41 -12.09
C PHE A 36 -27.50 -8.83 -11.42
N VAL A 37 -27.98 -8.05 -10.46
CA VAL A 37 -29.24 -8.29 -9.76
C VAL A 37 -30.42 -8.34 -10.73
N TRP A 38 -30.47 -7.41 -11.69
CA TRP A 38 -31.50 -7.39 -12.72
C TRP A 38 -31.47 -8.68 -13.56
N THR A 39 -30.29 -9.06 -14.05
CA THR A 39 -30.10 -10.27 -14.87
C THR A 39 -30.50 -11.53 -14.09
N LEU A 40 -30.12 -11.57 -12.81
CA LEU A 40 -30.45 -12.68 -11.92
C LEU A 40 -31.96 -12.76 -11.67
N ALA A 41 -32.64 -11.63 -11.47
CA ALA A 41 -34.08 -11.60 -11.27
C ALA A 41 -34.84 -12.11 -12.51
N GLN A 42 -34.38 -11.73 -13.70
CA GLN A 42 -34.94 -12.22 -14.96
C GLN A 42 -34.74 -13.73 -15.13
N ARG A 43 -33.54 -14.26 -14.82
CA ARG A 43 -33.23 -15.69 -14.87
C ARG A 43 -34.17 -16.51 -13.97
N HIS A 44 -34.49 -15.99 -12.80
CA HIS A 44 -35.42 -16.62 -11.85
C HIS A 44 -36.89 -16.26 -12.11
N GLN A 45 -37.20 -15.45 -13.13
CA GLN A 45 -38.54 -14.96 -13.45
C GLN A 45 -39.22 -14.32 -12.22
N LEU A 46 -38.51 -13.41 -11.56
CA LEU A 46 -38.96 -12.66 -10.39
C LEU A 46 -39.32 -11.22 -10.80
N ALA A 47 -40.39 -10.68 -10.23
CA ALA A 47 -40.74 -9.27 -10.38
C ALA A 47 -40.18 -8.44 -9.22
N GLY A 48 -39.97 -7.14 -9.41
CA GLY A 48 -39.56 -6.24 -8.33
C GLY A 48 -38.57 -5.17 -8.74
N SER A 49 -37.60 -4.85 -7.87
CA SER A 49 -36.68 -3.75 -8.11
C SER A 49 -35.32 -3.88 -7.41
N VAL A 50 -34.33 -3.13 -7.91
CA VAL A 50 -33.05 -2.88 -7.22
C VAL A 50 -32.75 -1.39 -7.17
N CYS A 51 -32.26 -0.91 -6.03
CA CYS A 51 -31.94 0.49 -5.79
C CYS A 51 -30.62 0.61 -5.01
N ASN A 52 -29.74 1.53 -5.45
CA ASN A 52 -28.61 1.96 -4.62
C ASN A 52 -29.12 2.95 -3.57
N THR A 53 -28.73 2.75 -2.32
CA THR A 53 -28.89 3.75 -1.26
C THR A 53 -27.54 4.18 -0.72
N SER A 54 -27.46 5.21 0.12
CA SER A 54 -26.18 5.60 0.73
C SER A 54 -25.55 4.46 1.56
N GLY A 55 -26.35 3.54 2.12
CA GLY A 55 -25.88 2.48 3.04
C GLY A 55 -25.99 1.03 2.58
N ALA A 56 -26.71 0.77 1.50
CA ALA A 56 -27.08 -0.57 1.04
C ALA A 56 -27.40 -0.60 -0.46
N VAL A 57 -27.27 -1.77 -1.08
CA VAL A 57 -28.09 -2.12 -2.25
C VAL A 57 -29.35 -2.80 -1.74
N VAL A 58 -30.51 -2.22 -2.02
CA VAL A 58 -31.81 -2.77 -1.63
C VAL A 58 -32.42 -3.46 -2.84
N VAL A 59 -32.68 -4.75 -2.70
CA VAL A 59 -33.33 -5.59 -3.72
C VAL A 59 -34.67 -6.03 -3.18
N GLU A 60 -35.73 -5.80 -3.93
CA GLU A 60 -37.05 -6.36 -3.62
C GLU A 60 -37.44 -7.28 -4.76
N VAL A 61 -37.75 -8.53 -4.45
CA VAL A 61 -38.18 -9.53 -5.42
C VAL A 61 -39.44 -10.24 -4.94
N GLU A 62 -40.33 -10.54 -5.88
CA GLU A 62 -41.58 -11.23 -5.65
C GLU A 62 -41.67 -12.48 -6.53
N GLY A 63 -42.09 -13.59 -5.92
CA GLY A 63 -42.29 -14.85 -6.62
C GLY A 63 -42.52 -16.03 -5.67
N THR A 64 -42.38 -17.25 -6.20
CA THR A 64 -42.48 -18.46 -5.38
C THR A 64 -41.30 -18.57 -4.43
N ARG A 65 -41.52 -19.08 -3.22
CA ARG A 65 -40.47 -19.34 -2.21
C ARG A 65 -39.20 -20.00 -2.76
N ALA A 66 -39.33 -21.05 -3.58
CA ALA A 66 -38.19 -21.77 -4.16
C ALA A 66 -37.30 -20.90 -5.07
N ARG A 67 -37.92 -20.03 -5.88
CA ARG A 67 -37.20 -19.06 -6.73
C ARG A 67 -36.51 -17.99 -5.91
N LEU A 68 -37.15 -17.52 -4.84
CA LEU A 68 -36.59 -16.51 -3.94
C LEU A 68 -35.41 -17.05 -3.13
N ASP A 69 -35.50 -18.30 -2.65
CA ASP A 69 -34.40 -19.00 -1.98
C ASP A 69 -33.20 -19.16 -2.92
N SER A 70 -33.45 -19.61 -4.16
CA SER A 70 -32.40 -19.77 -5.19
C SER A 70 -31.76 -18.43 -5.56
N PHE A 71 -32.58 -17.39 -5.76
CA PHE A 71 -32.11 -16.04 -6.04
C PHE A 71 -31.22 -15.50 -4.91
N GLY A 72 -31.63 -15.66 -3.65
CA GLY A 72 -30.86 -15.19 -2.50
C GLY A 72 -29.49 -15.88 -2.38
N ALA A 73 -29.41 -17.18 -2.67
CA ALA A 73 -28.15 -17.91 -2.68
C ALA A 73 -27.23 -17.44 -3.84
N GLU A 74 -27.78 -17.34 -5.05
CA GLU A 74 -27.02 -16.91 -6.23
C GLU A 74 -26.59 -15.44 -6.18
N LEU A 75 -27.32 -14.60 -5.46
CA LEU A 75 -26.97 -13.18 -5.24
C LEU A 75 -25.60 -13.02 -4.56
N ILE A 76 -25.18 -14.02 -3.79
CA ILE A 76 -23.85 -14.07 -3.15
C ILE A 76 -22.88 -14.87 -4.02
N SER A 77 -23.23 -16.09 -4.43
CA SER A 77 -22.29 -17.02 -5.06
C SER A 77 -21.90 -16.63 -6.49
N LEU A 78 -22.73 -15.85 -7.18
CA LEU A 78 -22.49 -15.38 -8.56
C LEU A 78 -22.22 -13.88 -8.63
N ALA A 79 -21.92 -13.24 -7.49
CA ALA A 79 -21.70 -11.79 -7.41
C ALA A 79 -20.56 -11.33 -8.36
N PRO A 80 -20.64 -10.10 -8.91
CA PRO A 80 -19.64 -9.60 -9.86
C PRO A 80 -18.19 -9.65 -9.31
N PRO A 81 -17.17 -9.78 -10.19
CA PRO A 81 -15.78 -10.00 -9.75
C PRO A 81 -15.19 -8.91 -8.86
N LEU A 82 -15.61 -7.66 -9.04
CA LEU A 82 -15.16 -6.52 -8.22
C LEU A 82 -15.99 -6.34 -6.94
N SER A 83 -17.08 -7.10 -6.79
CA SER A 83 -17.96 -6.97 -5.65
C SER A 83 -17.51 -7.84 -4.49
N ARG A 84 -17.75 -7.36 -3.28
CA ARG A 84 -17.57 -8.11 -2.04
C ARG A 84 -18.82 -7.93 -1.20
N VAL A 85 -19.67 -8.96 -1.19
CA VAL A 85 -20.84 -9.01 -0.31
C VAL A 85 -20.37 -9.39 1.08
N GLU A 86 -20.50 -8.48 2.04
CA GLU A 86 -20.09 -8.70 3.43
C GLU A 86 -21.26 -9.18 4.29
N ARG A 87 -22.42 -8.55 4.14
CA ARG A 87 -23.63 -8.89 4.88
C ARG A 87 -24.84 -8.76 3.99
N MET A 88 -25.73 -9.74 4.08
CA MET A 88 -27.04 -9.70 3.45
C MET A 88 -28.09 -10.04 4.50
N SER A 89 -29.10 -9.20 4.66
CA SER A 89 -30.30 -9.53 5.43
C SER A 89 -31.49 -9.68 4.50
N SER A 90 -32.45 -10.53 4.86
CA SER A 90 -33.69 -10.73 4.11
C SER A 90 -34.90 -10.56 5.01
N THR A 91 -35.89 -9.79 4.56
CA THR A 91 -37.18 -9.65 5.24
C THR A 91 -38.30 -10.07 4.30
N THR A 92 -39.18 -10.96 4.76
CA THR A 92 -40.38 -11.35 4.01
C THR A 92 -41.46 -10.28 4.16
N MET A 93 -42.14 -9.98 3.06
CA MET A 93 -43.12 -8.92 2.91
C MET A 93 -44.34 -9.45 2.16
N THR A 94 -45.46 -8.73 2.26
CA THR A 94 -46.66 -9.02 1.48
C THR A 94 -46.39 -8.79 -0.01
N ALA A 95 -46.73 -9.79 -0.82
CA ALA A 95 -46.73 -9.70 -2.28
C ALA A 95 -47.64 -8.57 -2.77
N ARG A 96 -47.21 -7.83 -3.79
CA ARG A 96 -47.93 -6.71 -4.42
C ARG A 96 -48.48 -7.05 -5.80
N GLY A 97 -48.11 -8.20 -6.38
CA GLY A 97 -48.50 -8.59 -7.74
C GLY A 97 -47.75 -7.81 -8.83
N GLU A 98 -46.56 -7.30 -8.53
CA GLU A 98 -45.74 -6.54 -9.49
C GLU A 98 -45.40 -7.40 -10.73
N GLN A 99 -45.19 -6.73 -11.86
CA GLN A 99 -44.80 -7.36 -13.13
C GLN A 99 -43.47 -6.78 -13.60
N GLY A 100 -42.54 -7.67 -13.96
CA GLY A 100 -41.20 -7.29 -14.40
C GLY A 100 -40.29 -6.79 -13.27
N PHE A 101 -39.03 -6.56 -13.60
CA PHE A 101 -38.01 -6.12 -12.67
C PHE A 101 -37.33 -4.83 -13.15
N VAL A 102 -37.19 -3.83 -12.28
CA VAL A 102 -36.68 -2.49 -12.64
C VAL A 102 -35.48 -2.06 -11.79
N ILE A 103 -34.54 -1.34 -12.41
CA ILE A 103 -33.48 -0.64 -11.67
C ILE A 103 -33.99 0.76 -11.36
N LEU A 104 -34.14 1.08 -10.08
CA LEU A 104 -34.63 2.38 -9.61
C LEU A 104 -33.47 3.39 -9.48
N GLU A 105 -33.83 4.67 -9.51
CA GLU A 105 -32.90 5.76 -9.18
C GLU A 105 -32.30 5.61 -7.78
N SER A 106 -31.07 6.07 -7.63
CA SER A 106 -30.33 6.00 -6.37
C SER A 106 -30.97 6.92 -5.32
N ARG A 107 -31.12 6.44 -4.07
CA ARG A 107 -31.72 7.21 -2.97
C ARG A 107 -30.72 7.52 -1.87
N ALA A 108 -30.48 8.80 -1.62
CA ALA A 108 -29.67 9.22 -0.47
C ALA A 108 -30.36 8.85 0.86
N VAL A 109 -29.58 8.34 1.82
CA VAL A 109 -30.02 8.09 3.20
C VAL A 109 -29.03 8.78 4.12
N ASP A 110 -29.52 9.70 4.94
CA ASP A 110 -28.67 10.52 5.80
C ASP A 110 -27.90 9.67 6.81
N GLY A 111 -26.65 10.05 7.08
CA GLY A 111 -25.72 9.33 7.96
C GLY A 111 -25.24 7.95 7.49
N ALA A 112 -25.86 7.35 6.45
CA ALA A 112 -25.50 6.03 5.95
C ALA A 112 -24.34 6.08 4.96
N TYR A 113 -23.53 5.02 4.92
CA TYR A 113 -22.39 4.89 4.01
C TYR A 113 -22.19 3.42 3.57
N GLN A 114 -21.41 3.23 2.50
CA GLN A 114 -20.92 1.92 2.08
C GLN A 114 -19.42 1.96 1.75
N PRO A 115 -18.71 0.84 1.88
CA PRO A 115 -17.41 0.66 1.27
C PRO A 115 -17.46 0.96 -0.24
N ILE A 116 -16.45 1.69 -0.72
CA ILE A 116 -16.32 2.09 -2.12
C ILE A 116 -15.28 1.20 -2.79
N SER A 117 -15.55 0.74 -4.01
CA SER A 117 -14.58 -0.03 -4.79
C SER A 117 -13.33 0.81 -5.09
N PRO A 118 -12.13 0.22 -5.02
CA PRO A 118 -10.93 0.83 -5.56
C PRO A 118 -11.04 0.92 -7.09
N ASP A 119 -10.15 1.67 -7.69
CA ASP A 119 -9.96 1.65 -9.14
C ASP A 119 -9.56 0.25 -9.64
N ALA A 120 -10.06 -0.13 -10.81
CA ALA A 120 -9.75 -1.43 -11.42
C ALA A 120 -9.14 -1.25 -12.81
N ALA A 121 -8.12 -2.04 -13.12
CA ALA A 121 -7.50 -2.05 -14.44
C ALA A 121 -8.44 -2.54 -15.53
N THR A 122 -8.17 -2.13 -16.78
CA THR A 122 -8.93 -2.53 -17.96
C THR A 122 -9.12 -4.05 -18.02
N CYS A 123 -10.36 -4.51 -18.10
CA CYS A 123 -10.66 -5.94 -18.22
C CYS A 123 -10.33 -6.47 -19.63
N ALA A 124 -10.17 -7.79 -19.77
CA ALA A 124 -9.83 -8.44 -21.03
C ALA A 124 -10.82 -8.13 -22.17
N ASP A 125 -12.11 -8.03 -21.85
CA ASP A 125 -13.14 -7.70 -22.84
C ASP A 125 -12.97 -6.28 -23.42
N CYS A 126 -12.78 -5.28 -22.56
CA CYS A 126 -12.53 -3.91 -23.03
C CYS A 126 -11.18 -3.79 -23.72
N LEU A 127 -10.21 -4.64 -23.39
CA LEU A 127 -8.93 -4.69 -24.08
C LEU A 127 -9.10 -5.25 -25.51
N ALA A 128 -9.94 -6.25 -25.70
CA ALA A 128 -10.28 -6.76 -27.03
C ALA A 128 -10.95 -5.68 -27.89
N GLU A 129 -11.96 -5.00 -27.35
CA GLU A 129 -12.64 -3.87 -28.03
C GLU A 129 -11.68 -2.70 -28.33
N LEU A 130 -10.72 -2.43 -27.44
CA LEU A 130 -9.73 -1.36 -27.63
C LEU A 130 -8.88 -1.56 -28.90
N PHE A 131 -8.58 -2.81 -29.25
CA PHE A 131 -7.72 -3.18 -30.38
C PHE A 131 -8.48 -3.78 -31.56
N ASP A 132 -9.81 -3.83 -31.53
CA ASP A 132 -10.65 -4.27 -32.64
C ASP A 132 -10.96 -3.09 -33.58
N PRO A 133 -10.47 -3.08 -34.84
CA PRO A 133 -10.75 -2.00 -35.79
C PRO A 133 -12.23 -1.84 -36.16
N SER A 134 -13.06 -2.85 -35.90
CA SER A 134 -14.49 -2.80 -36.16
C SER A 134 -15.31 -2.25 -34.99
N ASP A 135 -14.73 -2.15 -33.79
CA ASP A 135 -15.41 -1.60 -32.63
C ASP A 135 -15.41 -0.05 -32.68
N ARG A 136 -16.53 0.55 -32.29
CA ARG A 136 -16.70 2.02 -32.22
C ARG A 136 -15.75 2.70 -31.22
N ARG A 137 -15.14 1.93 -30.33
CA ARG A 137 -14.15 2.37 -29.34
C ARG A 137 -12.73 1.90 -29.68
N HIS A 138 -12.49 1.47 -30.92
CA HIS A 138 -11.14 1.19 -31.42
C HIS A 138 -10.20 2.34 -31.07
N ARG A 139 -9.12 2.01 -30.35
CA ARG A 139 -8.09 2.92 -29.85
C ARG A 139 -8.60 4.07 -28.97
N TYR A 140 -9.77 3.93 -28.34
CA TYR A 140 -10.30 4.94 -27.43
C TYR A 140 -9.67 4.85 -26.02
N PRO A 141 -8.88 5.85 -25.56
CA PRO A 141 -8.05 5.73 -24.35
C PRO A 141 -8.83 5.71 -23.01
N PHE A 142 -10.15 5.88 -23.04
CA PHE A 142 -11.00 5.89 -21.84
C PHE A 142 -12.06 4.77 -21.82
N ILE A 143 -11.92 3.76 -22.70
CA ILE A 143 -12.82 2.60 -22.71
C ILE A 143 -12.88 1.93 -21.34
N ASN A 144 -14.10 1.65 -20.89
CA ASN A 144 -14.37 0.90 -19.67
C ASN A 144 -15.75 0.21 -19.76
N CYS A 145 -16.04 -0.62 -18.77
CA CYS A 145 -17.34 -1.23 -18.53
C CYS A 145 -17.63 -1.28 -17.03
N THR A 146 -18.71 -1.95 -16.60
CA THR A 146 -19.05 -2.11 -15.18
C THR A 146 -17.98 -2.82 -14.36
N ASN A 147 -17.13 -3.63 -15.01
CA ASN A 147 -16.14 -4.51 -14.38
C ASN A 147 -14.71 -3.95 -14.38
N CYS A 148 -14.48 -2.73 -14.91
CA CYS A 148 -13.16 -2.11 -14.91
C CYS A 148 -13.20 -0.58 -14.97
N GLY A 149 -12.04 0.06 -14.88
CA GLY A 149 -11.85 1.51 -15.04
C GLY A 149 -11.83 2.27 -13.71
N PRO A 150 -11.82 3.62 -13.78
CA PRO A 150 -11.78 4.48 -12.59
C PRO A 150 -13.00 4.26 -11.70
N ARG A 151 -12.78 4.33 -10.38
CA ARG A 151 -13.81 4.34 -9.33
C ARG A 151 -13.47 5.45 -8.35
N PHE A 152 -12.74 5.15 -7.29
CA PHE A 152 -12.48 6.11 -6.21
C PHE A 152 -11.84 7.42 -6.70
N THR A 153 -10.95 7.34 -7.69
CA THR A 153 -10.29 8.54 -8.25
C THR A 153 -11.22 9.52 -8.97
N ILE A 154 -12.45 9.12 -9.31
CA ILE A 154 -13.43 9.98 -9.98
C ILE A 154 -14.73 10.19 -9.18
N ILE A 155 -14.89 9.54 -8.03
CA ILE A 155 -16.09 9.65 -7.20
C ILE A 155 -15.98 10.90 -6.33
N GLU A 156 -16.97 11.78 -6.45
CA GLU A 156 -17.07 12.99 -5.64
C GLU A 156 -17.94 12.76 -4.40
N ASP A 157 -19.03 12.01 -4.56
CA ASP A 157 -19.88 11.61 -3.45
C ASP A 157 -20.66 10.32 -3.72
N VAL A 158 -21.32 9.79 -2.69
CA VAL A 158 -22.17 8.60 -2.73
C VAL A 158 -23.64 8.96 -2.43
N PRO A 159 -24.65 8.26 -2.98
CA PRO A 159 -24.59 6.97 -3.72
C PRO A 159 -23.92 7.04 -5.10
N TYR A 160 -23.28 5.95 -5.54
CA TYR A 160 -22.52 5.94 -6.79
C TYR A 160 -23.41 6.13 -8.04
N ASP A 161 -23.27 7.27 -8.68
CA ASP A 161 -24.00 7.68 -9.88
C ASP A 161 -23.16 8.65 -10.73
N ARG A 162 -23.39 8.72 -12.04
CA ARG A 162 -22.60 9.53 -12.98
C ARG A 162 -22.55 11.01 -12.55
N ALA A 163 -23.67 11.53 -12.05
CA ALA A 163 -23.79 12.92 -11.61
C ALA A 163 -22.86 13.29 -10.44
N LEU A 164 -22.45 12.30 -9.64
CA LEU A 164 -21.55 12.47 -8.50
C LEU A 164 -20.13 11.97 -8.81
N THR A 165 -19.75 12.04 -10.09
CA THR A 165 -18.40 11.71 -10.56
C THR A 165 -17.86 12.80 -11.48
N THR A 166 -16.55 12.77 -11.76
CA THR A 166 -15.93 13.64 -12.78
C THR A 166 -16.46 13.41 -14.19
N MET A 167 -17.24 12.35 -14.42
CA MET A 167 -17.91 12.08 -15.70
C MET A 167 -19.18 12.91 -15.92
N ARG A 168 -19.65 13.68 -14.93
CA ARG A 168 -20.84 14.55 -15.05
C ARG A 168 -20.73 15.60 -16.15
N HIS A 169 -19.50 16.01 -16.49
CA HIS A 169 -19.22 17.02 -17.53
C HIS A 169 -19.36 16.46 -18.96
N PHE A 170 -19.50 15.14 -19.10
CA PHE A 170 -19.57 14.46 -20.39
C PHE A 170 -20.97 13.88 -20.59
N GLN A 171 -21.81 14.50 -21.42
CA GLN A 171 -23.14 13.97 -21.71
C GLN A 171 -23.04 12.75 -22.64
N MET A 172 -23.71 11.65 -22.31
CA MET A 172 -23.70 10.45 -23.16
C MET A 172 -24.39 10.70 -24.51
N CYS A 173 -23.74 10.35 -25.62
CA CYS A 173 -24.37 10.33 -26.94
C CYS A 173 -25.41 9.20 -27.03
N ALA A 174 -26.27 9.24 -28.06
CA ALA A 174 -27.35 8.27 -28.24
C ALA A 174 -26.88 6.80 -28.21
N PRO A 175 -25.80 6.39 -28.89
CA PRO A 175 -25.26 5.02 -28.78
C PRO A 175 -24.85 4.63 -27.35
N CYS A 176 -24.16 5.51 -26.61
CA CYS A 176 -23.75 5.24 -25.24
C CYS A 176 -24.96 5.13 -24.30
N THR A 177 -25.99 5.96 -24.50
CA THR A 177 -27.25 5.89 -23.76
C THR A 177 -28.00 4.59 -24.04
N ALA A 178 -28.01 4.13 -25.30
CA ALA A 178 -28.62 2.85 -25.66
C ALA A 178 -27.93 1.67 -24.95
N GLU A 179 -26.59 1.60 -24.96
CA GLU A 179 -25.86 0.57 -24.22
C GLU A 179 -26.03 0.68 -22.70
N TYR A 180 -26.13 1.91 -22.17
CA TYR A 180 -26.35 2.12 -20.74
C TYR A 180 -27.71 1.60 -20.28
N ALA A 181 -28.72 1.65 -21.16
CA ALA A 181 -30.08 1.20 -20.90
C ALA A 181 -30.34 -0.27 -21.30
N ASP A 182 -29.50 -0.87 -22.15
CA ASP A 182 -29.65 -2.24 -22.65
C ASP A 182 -29.06 -3.27 -21.66
N PRO A 183 -29.90 -4.10 -21.03
CA PRO A 183 -29.45 -5.09 -20.05
C PRO A 183 -28.58 -6.22 -20.62
N SER A 184 -28.64 -6.45 -21.94
CA SER A 184 -27.78 -7.43 -22.60
C SER A 184 -26.37 -6.90 -22.86
N ASN A 185 -26.16 -5.59 -22.69
CA ASN A 185 -24.88 -4.95 -22.93
C ASN A 185 -24.01 -4.94 -21.66
N ARG A 186 -22.71 -5.23 -21.80
CA ARG A 186 -21.74 -5.14 -20.69
C ARG A 186 -21.59 -3.73 -20.08
N ARG A 187 -22.11 -2.71 -20.74
CA ARG A 187 -22.14 -1.32 -20.28
C ARG A 187 -23.48 -0.89 -19.67
N PHE A 188 -24.40 -1.84 -19.47
CA PHE A 188 -25.64 -1.61 -18.73
C PHE A 188 -25.33 -0.97 -17.36
N HIS A 189 -25.85 0.24 -17.12
CA HIS A 189 -25.56 1.05 -15.93
C HIS A 189 -24.07 1.30 -15.61
N ALA A 190 -23.16 1.22 -16.59
CA ALA A 190 -21.78 1.66 -16.43
C ALA A 190 -21.74 3.19 -16.31
N GLN A 191 -21.64 3.72 -15.09
CA GLN A 191 -21.62 5.16 -14.81
C GLN A 191 -20.53 5.93 -15.58
N PRO A 192 -19.31 5.39 -15.76
CA PRO A 192 -18.27 6.06 -16.53
C PRO A 192 -18.28 5.71 -18.03
N ASN A 193 -19.38 5.18 -18.57
CA ASN A 193 -19.49 4.86 -19.99
C ASN A 193 -19.25 6.11 -20.86
N ALA A 194 -18.47 5.94 -21.92
CA ALA A 194 -18.12 6.98 -22.87
C ALA A 194 -17.60 6.36 -24.18
N CYS A 195 -17.44 7.20 -25.20
CA CYS A 195 -16.84 6.88 -26.50
C CYS A 195 -16.18 8.14 -27.09
N PRO A 196 -15.47 8.06 -28.24
CA PRO A 196 -14.81 9.21 -28.85
C PRO A 196 -15.72 10.44 -29.12
N GLU A 197 -17.02 10.24 -29.33
CA GLU A 197 -17.96 11.33 -29.63
C GLU A 197 -18.37 12.14 -28.41
N CYS A 198 -18.47 11.49 -27.24
CA CYS A 198 -19.17 12.05 -26.08
C CYS A 198 -18.33 12.07 -24.81
N GLY A 199 -17.13 11.50 -24.87
CA GLY A 199 -16.27 11.27 -23.74
C GLY A 199 -15.04 12.15 -23.71
N PRO A 200 -14.16 11.90 -22.72
CA PRO A 200 -12.89 12.58 -22.62
C PRO A 200 -12.01 12.38 -23.86
N ARG A 201 -11.14 13.36 -24.14
CA ARG A 201 -10.10 13.30 -25.18
C ARG A 201 -8.70 13.39 -24.57
N ALA A 202 -7.74 12.75 -25.21
CA ALA A 202 -6.32 12.85 -24.87
C ALA A 202 -5.57 13.66 -25.94
N TRP A 203 -4.64 14.51 -25.52
CA TRP A 203 -3.80 15.31 -26.44
C TRP A 203 -2.38 15.43 -25.90
N LEU A 204 -1.42 15.70 -26.79
CA LEU A 204 -0.06 16.02 -26.41
C LEU A 204 0.10 17.54 -26.33
N ALA A 205 0.68 18.05 -25.25
CA ALA A 205 1.08 19.44 -25.10
C ALA A 205 2.61 19.56 -24.98
N ASP A 206 3.14 20.72 -25.33
CA ASP A 206 4.54 21.06 -25.08
C ASP A 206 4.78 21.45 -23.61
N ARG A 207 6.01 21.89 -23.31
CA ARG A 207 6.40 22.29 -21.94
C ARG A 207 5.63 23.49 -21.39
N GLY A 208 5.06 24.33 -22.25
CA GLY A 208 4.23 25.47 -21.87
C GLY A 208 2.74 25.12 -21.73
N GLY A 209 2.36 23.86 -21.92
CA GLY A 209 0.96 23.43 -21.91
C GLY A 209 0.22 23.69 -23.22
N ILE A 210 0.93 24.07 -24.30
CA ILE A 210 0.30 24.34 -25.60
C ILE A 210 0.06 23.02 -26.32
N GLU A 211 -1.21 22.76 -26.68
CA GLU A 211 -1.62 21.56 -27.40
C GLU A 211 -0.96 21.47 -28.80
N ARG A 212 -0.51 20.27 -29.15
CA ARG A 212 0.03 19.92 -30.45
C ARG A 212 -1.05 19.24 -31.29
N ALA A 213 -1.06 19.53 -32.58
CA ALA A 213 -1.98 18.90 -33.52
C ALA A 213 -1.70 17.40 -33.72
N GLY A 214 -2.75 16.62 -33.95
CA GLY A 214 -2.68 15.18 -34.26
C GLY A 214 -3.14 14.27 -33.12
N ASP A 215 -2.90 12.97 -33.27
CA ASP A 215 -3.19 11.98 -32.23
C ASP A 215 -2.18 12.12 -31.08
N GLY A 216 -2.67 12.53 -29.91
CA GLY A 216 -1.84 12.77 -28.73
C GLY A 216 -1.06 11.53 -28.26
N VAL A 217 -1.66 10.34 -28.36
CA VAL A 217 -1.02 9.09 -27.92
C VAL A 217 0.10 8.70 -28.88
N ALA A 218 -0.14 8.81 -30.19
CA ALA A 218 0.88 8.57 -31.21
C ALA A 218 2.04 9.56 -31.12
N ALA A 219 1.73 10.84 -30.91
CA ALA A 219 2.74 11.88 -30.73
C ALA A 219 3.57 11.65 -29.45
N ALA A 220 2.95 11.23 -28.34
CA ALA A 220 3.64 10.87 -27.11
C ALA A 220 4.57 9.66 -27.31
N ALA A 221 4.08 8.60 -27.97
CA ALA A 221 4.87 7.42 -28.29
C ALA A 221 6.07 7.75 -29.19
N HIS A 222 5.92 8.69 -30.14
CA HIS A 222 7.03 9.19 -30.93
C HIS A 222 8.04 9.96 -30.07
N ALA A 223 7.58 10.87 -29.19
CA ALA A 223 8.45 11.63 -28.28
C ALA A 223 9.29 10.71 -27.38
N LEU A 224 8.68 9.66 -26.83
CA LEU A 224 9.38 8.65 -26.03
C LEU A 224 10.47 7.94 -26.85
N ARG A 225 10.15 7.50 -28.07
CA ARG A 225 11.11 6.80 -28.96
C ARG A 225 12.31 7.66 -29.36
N ILE A 226 12.18 8.98 -29.41
CA ILE A 226 13.31 9.90 -29.65
C ILE A 226 14.02 10.33 -28.34
N GLY A 227 13.73 9.68 -27.21
CA GLY A 227 14.41 9.87 -25.94
C GLY A 227 13.90 11.03 -25.08
N SER A 228 12.72 11.59 -25.39
CA SER A 228 12.12 12.67 -24.58
C SER A 228 11.51 12.14 -23.28
N VAL A 229 11.51 12.97 -22.24
CA VAL A 229 10.75 12.74 -20.99
C VAL A 229 9.31 13.19 -21.22
N VAL A 230 8.34 12.29 -21.08
CA VAL A 230 6.92 12.63 -21.26
C VAL A 230 6.19 12.50 -19.93
N ALA A 231 5.50 13.55 -19.49
CA ALA A 231 4.55 13.47 -18.39
C ALA A 231 3.21 12.93 -18.92
N VAL A 232 2.75 11.81 -18.37
CA VAL A 232 1.51 11.12 -18.78
C VAL A 232 0.48 11.27 -17.68
N LYS A 233 -0.68 11.84 -17.99
CA LYS A 233 -1.81 11.87 -17.05
C LYS A 233 -2.42 10.48 -16.93
N GLY A 234 -2.24 9.86 -15.77
CA GLY A 234 -2.73 8.53 -15.44
C GLY A 234 -4.10 8.56 -14.74
N LEU A 235 -4.37 7.52 -13.95
CA LEU A 235 -5.66 7.37 -13.25
C LEU A 235 -5.76 8.20 -11.97
N GLY A 236 -4.72 8.12 -11.12
CA GLY A 236 -4.65 8.79 -9.82
C GLY A 236 -3.71 9.99 -9.78
N GLY A 237 -3.01 10.28 -10.88
CA GLY A 237 -2.09 11.41 -11.01
C GLY A 237 -1.21 11.27 -12.25
N PHE A 238 -0.25 12.18 -12.39
CA PHE A 238 0.72 12.20 -13.48
C PHE A 238 1.89 11.23 -13.24
N GLN A 239 2.39 10.61 -14.30
CA GLN A 239 3.62 9.82 -14.30
C GLN A 239 4.65 10.47 -15.24
N LEU A 240 5.94 10.39 -14.91
CA LEU A 240 7.04 10.75 -15.81
C LEU A 240 7.55 9.48 -16.48
N SER A 241 7.61 9.51 -17.82
CA SER A 241 7.93 8.36 -18.66
C SER A 241 9.12 8.62 -19.58
N VAL A 242 9.96 7.60 -19.70
CA VAL A 242 11.06 7.48 -20.67
C VAL A 242 11.20 6.02 -21.10
N MET A 243 11.84 5.75 -22.23
CA MET A 243 12.21 4.40 -22.66
C MET A 243 13.08 3.73 -21.58
N ALA A 244 12.68 2.57 -21.06
CA ALA A 244 13.39 1.91 -19.97
C ALA A 244 14.73 1.30 -20.42
N ASN A 245 14.87 0.99 -21.71
CA ASN A 245 16.10 0.51 -22.35
C ASN A 245 17.04 1.65 -22.82
N ASP A 246 16.59 2.92 -22.79
CA ASP A 246 17.45 4.07 -23.11
C ASP A 246 18.14 4.59 -21.84
N GLY A 247 19.38 4.15 -21.63
CA GLY A 247 20.17 4.60 -20.48
C GLY A 247 20.40 6.11 -20.43
N ALA A 248 20.45 6.81 -21.56
CA ALA A 248 20.63 8.27 -21.60
C ALA A 248 19.36 9.01 -21.19
N ALA A 249 18.18 8.55 -21.64
CA ALA A 249 16.90 9.09 -21.20
C ALA A 249 16.65 8.85 -19.71
N VAL A 250 16.95 7.65 -19.22
CA VAL A 250 16.83 7.33 -17.78
C VAL A 250 17.73 8.24 -16.94
N ARG A 251 19.00 8.42 -17.30
CA ARG A 251 19.92 9.33 -16.59
C ARG A 251 19.45 10.79 -16.63
N ARG A 252 18.94 11.26 -17.78
CA ARG A 252 18.38 12.61 -17.91
C ARG A 252 17.18 12.81 -16.97
N LEU A 253 16.29 11.84 -16.87
CA LEU A 253 15.17 11.88 -15.92
C LEU A 253 15.67 11.94 -14.47
N ARG A 254 16.68 11.14 -14.09
CA ARG A 254 17.26 11.18 -12.73
C ARG A 254 17.81 12.54 -12.35
N VAL A 255 18.57 13.16 -13.25
CA VAL A 255 19.16 14.49 -13.03
C VAL A 255 18.04 15.52 -12.85
N ARG A 256 17.06 15.57 -13.76
CA ARG A 256 15.97 16.55 -13.68
C ARG A 256 15.05 16.35 -12.46
N LYS A 257 14.86 15.12 -12.01
CA LYS A 257 14.03 14.78 -10.83
C LYS A 257 14.80 14.87 -9.49
N HIS A 258 16.12 15.12 -9.52
CA HIS A 258 16.99 15.06 -8.33
C HIS A 258 16.92 13.72 -7.60
N ARG A 259 16.89 12.61 -8.37
CA ARG A 259 16.69 11.25 -7.85
C ARG A 259 17.83 10.32 -8.32
N PRO A 260 19.02 10.36 -7.69
CA PRO A 260 20.20 9.67 -8.18
C PRO A 260 20.05 8.15 -8.14
N ASP A 261 19.62 7.56 -7.02
CA ASP A 261 19.65 6.10 -6.87
C ASP A 261 18.28 5.44 -6.68
N LYS A 262 17.29 6.14 -6.12
CA LYS A 262 15.99 5.53 -5.79
C LYS A 262 15.39 4.87 -7.05
N PRO A 263 15.05 3.57 -7.01
CA PRO A 263 14.66 2.82 -8.21
C PRO A 263 13.45 3.44 -8.91
N PHE A 264 13.43 3.29 -10.22
CA PHE A 264 12.25 3.59 -11.03
C PHE A 264 11.43 2.32 -11.27
N ALA A 265 10.11 2.45 -11.22
CA ALA A 265 9.23 1.40 -11.67
C ALA A 265 9.21 1.36 -13.21
N VAL A 266 9.03 0.16 -13.76
CA VAL A 266 8.97 -0.10 -15.19
C VAL A 266 7.62 -0.71 -15.53
N MET A 267 6.95 -0.18 -16.55
CA MET A 267 5.76 -0.78 -17.11
C MET A 267 6.10 -1.60 -18.35
N ALA A 268 5.67 -2.85 -18.37
CA ALA A 268 5.79 -3.76 -19.51
C ALA A 268 4.40 -4.05 -20.12
N ALA A 269 4.36 -4.47 -21.38
CA ALA A 269 3.10 -4.65 -22.11
C ALA A 269 2.26 -5.83 -21.55
N ASP A 270 2.91 -6.93 -21.24
CA ASP A 270 2.30 -8.19 -20.79
C ASP A 270 3.31 -9.01 -19.96
N LEU A 271 2.85 -10.18 -19.48
CA LEU A 271 3.66 -11.06 -18.64
C LEU A 271 4.88 -11.66 -19.39
N GLU A 272 4.80 -11.81 -20.71
CA GLU A 272 5.93 -12.28 -21.52
C GLU A 272 7.05 -11.24 -21.52
N ALA A 273 6.70 -9.97 -21.76
CA ALA A 273 7.63 -8.85 -21.68
C ALA A 273 8.22 -8.68 -20.27
N VAL A 274 7.46 -8.96 -19.20
CA VAL A 274 7.99 -8.97 -17.82
C VAL A 274 9.04 -10.08 -17.65
N ARG A 275 8.74 -11.30 -18.10
CA ARG A 275 9.65 -12.46 -17.96
C ARG A 275 10.96 -12.29 -18.73
N ALA A 276 10.96 -11.45 -19.77
CA ALA A 276 12.18 -11.07 -20.48
C ALA A 276 13.14 -10.20 -19.63
N ILE A 277 12.63 -9.42 -18.68
CA ILE A 277 13.43 -8.48 -17.87
C ILE A 277 13.61 -8.89 -16.41
N ALA A 278 12.74 -9.77 -15.90
CA ALA A 278 12.73 -10.22 -14.52
C ALA A 278 12.43 -11.73 -14.39
N VAL A 279 12.76 -12.29 -13.23
CA VAL A 279 12.28 -13.61 -12.81
C VAL A 279 10.93 -13.41 -12.15
N VAL A 280 9.96 -14.26 -12.51
CA VAL A 280 8.58 -14.17 -12.04
C VAL A 280 8.07 -15.56 -11.68
N ASP A 281 7.67 -15.75 -10.43
CA ASP A 281 6.93 -16.93 -10.00
C ASP A 281 5.41 -16.78 -10.18
N ASP A 282 4.64 -17.80 -9.79
CA ASP A 282 3.18 -17.81 -9.99
C ASP A 282 2.45 -16.79 -9.10
N ALA A 283 2.93 -16.55 -7.88
CA ALA A 283 2.33 -15.60 -6.95
C ALA A 283 2.62 -14.15 -7.39
N GLU A 284 3.83 -13.88 -7.86
CA GLU A 284 4.23 -12.61 -8.46
C GLU A 284 3.44 -12.33 -9.75
N ALA A 285 3.26 -13.35 -10.60
CA ALA A 285 2.42 -13.25 -11.80
C ALA A 285 0.96 -12.96 -11.45
N ALA A 286 0.41 -13.60 -10.41
CA ALA A 286 -0.95 -13.34 -9.94
C ALA A 286 -1.11 -11.89 -9.45
N ALA A 287 -0.15 -11.37 -8.67
CA ALA A 287 -0.14 -9.99 -8.21
C ALA A 287 -0.11 -9.00 -9.39
N LEU A 288 0.77 -9.21 -10.38
CA LEU A 288 0.85 -8.41 -11.62
C LEU A 288 -0.45 -8.43 -12.43
N MET A 289 -1.15 -9.57 -12.45
CA MET A 289 -2.38 -9.78 -13.22
C MET A 289 -3.66 -9.36 -12.50
N SER A 290 -3.58 -9.04 -11.21
CA SER A 290 -4.71 -8.57 -10.42
C SER A 290 -5.35 -7.32 -11.03
N SER A 291 -6.63 -7.08 -10.70
CA SER A 291 -7.32 -5.85 -11.10
C SER A 291 -6.67 -4.59 -10.51
N ALA A 292 -5.89 -4.72 -9.43
CA ALA A 292 -5.16 -3.61 -8.82
C ALA A 292 -3.95 -3.17 -9.66
N ARG A 293 -3.34 -4.07 -10.46
CA ARG A 293 -2.10 -3.80 -11.24
C ARG A 293 -1.06 -3.01 -10.43
N PRO A 294 -0.61 -3.52 -9.27
CA PRO A 294 0.43 -2.88 -8.49
C PRO A 294 1.78 -2.91 -9.23
N ILE A 295 2.72 -2.12 -8.74
CA ILE A 295 4.15 -2.35 -8.97
C ILE A 295 4.56 -3.53 -8.09
N VAL A 296 5.06 -4.60 -8.71
CA VAL A 296 5.59 -5.78 -8.02
C VAL A 296 7.11 -5.70 -8.03
N LEU A 297 7.75 -5.83 -6.86
CA LEU A 297 9.21 -5.91 -6.76
C LEU A 297 9.66 -7.31 -7.19
N LEU A 298 10.39 -7.38 -8.30
CA LEU A 298 10.82 -8.64 -8.91
C LEU A 298 12.34 -8.69 -9.02
N ARG A 299 12.90 -9.90 -8.90
CA ARG A 299 14.33 -10.11 -9.13
C ARG A 299 14.64 -9.87 -10.61
N ARG A 300 15.54 -8.93 -10.89
CA ARG A 300 15.98 -8.57 -12.24
C ARG A 300 16.80 -9.69 -12.86
N ARG A 301 16.56 -9.96 -14.14
CA ARG A 301 17.42 -10.83 -14.96
C ARG A 301 18.67 -10.05 -15.40
N ARG A 302 19.86 -10.57 -15.12
CA ARG A 302 21.16 -9.92 -15.41
C ARG A 302 22.01 -10.65 -16.46
N ALA A 303 21.43 -11.52 -17.28
CA ALA A 303 22.18 -12.22 -18.31
C ALA A 303 22.65 -11.22 -19.41
N PRO A 304 23.83 -11.43 -20.04
CA PRO A 304 24.36 -10.52 -21.07
C PRO A 304 23.42 -10.29 -22.27
N GLU A 305 22.55 -11.27 -22.55
CA GLU A 305 21.52 -11.21 -23.60
C GLU A 305 20.23 -10.48 -23.18
N CYS A 306 20.12 -10.04 -21.92
CA CYS A 306 18.96 -9.35 -21.36
C CYS A 306 19.15 -7.83 -21.34
N ASP A 307 19.10 -7.20 -22.52
CA ASP A 307 19.22 -5.75 -22.71
C ASP A 307 17.87 -5.00 -22.62
N GLY A 308 16.88 -5.59 -21.94
CA GLY A 308 15.51 -5.08 -21.93
C GLY A 308 15.30 -3.82 -21.07
N ILE A 309 16.18 -3.55 -20.10
CA ILE A 309 16.16 -2.35 -19.24
C ILE A 309 17.57 -1.85 -18.90
N ALA A 310 17.76 -0.53 -18.89
CA ALA A 310 19.02 0.10 -18.57
C ALA A 310 19.41 -0.10 -17.10
N ALA A 311 20.71 -0.27 -16.83
CA ALA A 311 21.23 -0.40 -15.46
C ALA A 311 20.85 0.78 -14.54
N ALA A 312 20.70 1.97 -15.12
CA ALA A 312 20.29 3.18 -14.40
C ALA A 312 18.84 3.12 -13.87
N VAL A 313 18.01 2.14 -14.25
CA VAL A 313 16.64 2.01 -13.70
C VAL A 313 16.65 1.69 -12.21
N ALA A 314 17.54 0.79 -11.77
CA ALA A 314 17.69 0.36 -10.38
C ALA A 314 19.20 0.18 -10.05
N PRO A 315 19.95 1.27 -9.85
CA PRO A 315 21.39 1.20 -9.65
C PRO A 315 21.73 0.54 -8.31
N GLY A 316 22.63 -0.44 -8.35
CA GLY A 316 23.11 -1.14 -7.15
C GLY A 316 22.13 -2.15 -6.53
N LEU A 317 20.97 -2.40 -7.14
CA LEU A 317 19.97 -3.36 -6.65
C LEU A 317 19.77 -4.51 -7.64
N ASP A 318 19.46 -5.69 -7.12
CA ASP A 318 19.12 -6.90 -7.88
C ASP A 318 17.62 -7.03 -8.15
N GLU A 319 16.80 -6.16 -7.57
CA GLU A 319 15.36 -6.06 -7.83
C GLU A 319 14.99 -4.85 -8.70
N VAL A 320 13.86 -4.97 -9.40
CA VAL A 320 13.22 -3.90 -10.16
C VAL A 320 11.72 -3.92 -9.88
N GLY A 321 11.13 -2.75 -9.67
CA GLY A 321 9.67 -2.62 -9.58
C GLY A 321 9.06 -2.70 -10.98
N VAL A 322 8.20 -3.68 -11.23
CA VAL A 322 7.54 -3.87 -12.54
C VAL A 322 6.03 -3.81 -12.39
N MET A 323 5.36 -3.16 -13.33
CA MET A 323 3.89 -3.12 -13.39
C MET A 323 3.40 -3.47 -14.80
N LEU A 324 2.15 -3.92 -14.88
CA LEU A 324 1.44 -4.09 -16.15
C LEU A 324 0.53 -2.89 -16.43
N PRO A 325 0.05 -2.70 -17.67
CA PRO A 325 -0.72 -1.53 -18.02
C PRO A 325 -2.06 -1.56 -17.29
N SER A 326 -2.37 -0.46 -16.60
CA SER A 326 -3.58 -0.35 -15.78
C SER A 326 -4.73 0.40 -16.47
N THR A 327 -4.47 1.10 -17.57
CA THR A 327 -5.46 1.93 -18.27
C THR A 327 -5.39 1.69 -19.78
N PRO A 328 -6.46 1.97 -20.56
CA PRO A 328 -6.40 1.85 -22.01
C PRO A 328 -5.34 2.78 -22.63
N LEU A 329 -5.14 3.97 -22.06
CA LEU A 329 -4.07 4.88 -22.44
C LEU A 329 -2.69 4.20 -22.35
N HIS A 330 -2.41 3.50 -21.24
CA HIS A 330 -1.15 2.76 -21.07
C HIS A 330 -0.99 1.63 -22.08
N HIS A 331 -2.06 0.88 -22.37
CA HIS A 331 -2.03 -0.18 -23.40
C HIS A 331 -1.70 0.40 -24.78
N LEU A 332 -2.33 1.50 -25.18
CA LEU A 332 -2.07 2.15 -26.47
C LEU A 332 -0.66 2.72 -26.57
N LEU A 333 -0.13 3.30 -25.50
CA LEU A 333 1.25 3.77 -25.46
C LEU A 333 2.26 2.63 -25.68
N LEU A 334 2.10 1.52 -24.95
CA LEU A 334 3.02 0.39 -25.05
C LEU A 334 2.92 -0.34 -26.39
N ASP A 335 1.72 -0.46 -26.95
CA ASP A 335 1.49 -0.94 -28.32
C ASP A 335 2.30 -0.13 -29.35
N LEU A 336 2.25 1.20 -29.24
CA LEU A 336 2.93 2.09 -30.19
C LEU A 336 4.44 2.22 -29.97
N VAL A 337 4.90 2.09 -28.72
CA VAL A 337 6.32 2.20 -28.37
C VAL A 337 7.06 0.88 -28.63
N GLY A 338 6.45 -0.26 -28.33
CA GLY A 338 7.02 -1.59 -28.53
C GLY A 338 8.15 -1.97 -27.56
N ALA A 339 8.28 -1.29 -26.41
CA ALA A 339 9.29 -1.56 -25.40
C ALA A 339 8.84 -1.12 -23.99
N PRO A 340 9.45 -1.65 -22.91
CA PRO A 340 9.13 -1.23 -21.55
C PRO A 340 9.43 0.27 -21.32
N LEU A 341 8.59 0.90 -20.49
CA LEU A 341 8.69 2.32 -20.13
C LEU A 341 8.98 2.47 -18.65
N VAL A 342 9.86 3.40 -18.27
CA VAL A 342 9.89 3.87 -16.88
C VAL A 342 8.58 4.59 -16.60
N MET A 343 7.94 4.29 -15.48
CA MET A 343 6.74 4.97 -14.99
C MET A 343 6.97 5.39 -13.54
N THR A 344 7.46 6.60 -13.33
CA THR A 344 7.65 7.16 -11.97
C THR A 344 6.62 8.25 -11.70
N SER A 345 6.29 8.49 -10.44
CA SER A 345 5.37 9.56 -10.03
C SER A 345 5.76 10.93 -10.62
N GLY A 346 4.78 11.70 -11.07
CA GLY A 346 4.93 13.02 -11.67
C GLY A 346 5.01 14.10 -10.61
N ASN A 347 6.15 14.19 -9.95
CA ASN A 347 6.48 15.16 -8.92
C ASN A 347 7.99 15.44 -8.90
N VAL A 348 8.37 16.60 -8.38
CA VAL A 348 9.72 16.82 -7.84
C VAL A 348 9.88 15.90 -6.62
N SER A 349 11.08 15.37 -6.38
CA SER A 349 11.32 14.40 -5.27
C SER A 349 10.65 14.87 -3.98
N ASP A 350 9.99 13.93 -3.30
CA ASP A 350 9.37 14.10 -1.98
C ASP A 350 8.13 15.02 -1.92
N GLU A 351 7.69 15.58 -3.05
CA GLU A 351 6.36 16.19 -3.17
C GLU A 351 5.26 15.19 -3.61
N PRO A 352 3.98 15.44 -3.31
CA PRO A 352 2.89 14.59 -3.81
C PRO A 352 2.72 14.67 -5.34
N ILE A 353 2.29 13.56 -5.96
CA ILE A 353 2.06 13.40 -7.40
C ILE A 353 1.06 14.43 -7.96
N ALA A 354 1.40 15.22 -8.98
CA ALA A 354 0.43 16.16 -9.57
C ALA A 354 -0.82 15.43 -10.09
N LYS A 355 -2.00 16.05 -9.97
CA LYS A 355 -3.28 15.48 -10.46
C LYS A 355 -3.95 16.35 -11.53
N ASP A 356 -3.79 17.67 -11.44
CA ASP A 356 -4.43 18.63 -12.34
C ASP A 356 -3.51 19.01 -13.51
N ASN A 357 -4.08 19.39 -14.67
CA ASN A 357 -3.29 19.68 -15.87
C ASN A 357 -2.36 20.88 -15.64
N ASP A 358 -2.90 21.98 -15.11
CA ASP A 358 -2.14 23.21 -14.90
C ASP A 358 -1.08 23.04 -13.80
N GLU A 359 -1.42 22.28 -12.76
CA GLU A 359 -0.48 21.87 -11.72
C GLU A 359 0.70 21.10 -12.33
N ALA A 360 0.44 20.12 -13.20
CA ALA A 360 1.47 19.30 -13.82
C ALA A 360 2.37 20.12 -14.75
N VAL A 361 1.80 20.97 -15.62
CA VAL A 361 2.58 21.84 -16.52
C VAL A 361 3.49 22.76 -15.72
N THR A 362 2.95 23.38 -14.67
CA THR A 362 3.69 24.31 -13.81
C THR A 362 4.83 23.61 -13.05
N ARG A 363 4.53 22.50 -12.37
CA ARG A 363 5.49 21.82 -11.48
C ARG A 363 6.49 20.95 -12.23
N LEU A 364 6.10 20.34 -13.35
CA LEU A 364 6.91 19.37 -14.07
C LEU A 364 7.54 19.94 -15.34
N GLY A 365 7.29 21.20 -15.72
CA GLY A 365 7.83 21.81 -16.95
C GLY A 365 9.36 21.90 -17.00
N SER A 366 10.04 21.85 -15.85
CA SER A 366 11.50 21.74 -15.76
C SER A 366 12.03 20.32 -15.95
N ILE A 367 11.15 19.31 -15.83
CA ILE A 367 11.48 17.88 -15.90
C ILE A 367 11.06 17.28 -17.24
N ALA A 368 9.78 17.43 -17.58
CA ALA A 368 9.16 16.85 -18.77
C ALA A 368 9.43 17.70 -20.02
N ASP A 369 9.63 17.03 -21.15
CA ASP A 369 9.76 17.63 -22.47
C ASP A 369 8.39 17.83 -23.16
N ALA A 370 7.41 17.02 -22.80
CA ALA A 370 6.03 17.08 -23.29
C ALA A 370 5.05 16.47 -22.27
N PHE A 371 3.76 16.79 -22.45
CA PHE A 371 2.68 16.39 -21.54
C PHE A 371 1.57 15.69 -22.31
N LEU A 372 1.34 14.41 -22.07
CA LEU A 372 0.16 13.70 -22.55
C LEU A 372 -0.98 13.92 -21.55
N LEU A 373 -1.88 14.84 -21.90
CA LEU A 373 -2.97 15.33 -21.07
C LEU A 373 -4.31 14.72 -21.48
N HIS A 374 -5.29 14.85 -20.58
CA HIS A 374 -6.69 14.62 -20.89
C HIS A 374 -7.62 15.49 -20.04
N ASP A 375 -8.87 15.63 -20.49
CA ASP A 375 -9.91 16.50 -19.92
C ASP A 375 -10.82 15.78 -18.91
N ARG A 376 -10.63 14.46 -18.67
CA ARG A 376 -11.18 13.84 -17.46
C ARG A 376 -10.41 14.28 -16.22
N GLU A 377 -11.09 14.95 -15.30
CA GLU A 377 -10.51 15.34 -14.01
C GLU A 377 -10.21 14.13 -13.13
N ILE A 378 -9.16 14.26 -12.32
CA ILE A 378 -8.80 13.32 -11.24
C ILE A 378 -9.24 13.97 -9.94
N TYR A 379 -10.27 13.42 -9.32
CA TYR A 379 -10.84 13.95 -8.08
C TYR A 379 -9.93 13.65 -6.90
N ALA A 380 -9.64 12.36 -6.67
CA ALA A 380 -8.78 11.91 -5.59
C ALA A 380 -7.41 11.47 -6.12
N ARG A 381 -6.35 12.03 -5.53
CA ARG A 381 -4.96 11.75 -5.88
C ARG A 381 -4.53 10.39 -5.31
N TYR A 382 -3.96 9.54 -6.15
CA TYR A 382 -3.42 8.24 -5.77
C TYR A 382 -2.13 7.91 -6.50
N ASP A 383 -1.12 7.59 -5.72
CA ASP A 383 0.06 6.88 -6.16
C ASP A 383 -0.25 5.42 -6.55
N ASP A 384 0.62 4.80 -7.34
CA ASP A 384 0.56 3.37 -7.65
C ASP A 384 0.90 2.52 -6.41
N SER A 385 0.13 1.47 -6.11
CA SER A 385 0.53 0.56 -5.02
C SER A 385 1.83 -0.17 -5.36
N VAL A 386 2.63 -0.47 -4.34
CA VAL A 386 3.85 -1.29 -4.47
C VAL A 386 3.70 -2.50 -3.56
N VAL A 387 3.98 -3.68 -4.09
CA VAL A 387 3.93 -4.94 -3.34
C VAL A 387 5.18 -5.76 -3.62
N ARG A 388 5.48 -6.69 -2.72
CA ARG A 388 6.43 -7.78 -2.98
C ARG A 388 5.80 -9.10 -2.57
N VAL A 389 6.30 -10.20 -3.11
CA VAL A 389 5.91 -11.54 -2.68
C VAL A 389 7.01 -12.12 -1.81
N VAL A 390 6.65 -12.66 -0.64
CA VAL A 390 7.57 -13.36 0.27
C VAL A 390 6.90 -14.68 0.67
N ASP A 391 7.60 -15.80 0.49
CA ASP A 391 7.09 -17.14 0.78
C ASP A 391 5.69 -17.42 0.17
N GLY A 392 5.47 -16.93 -1.06
CA GLY A 392 4.23 -17.07 -1.81
C GLY A 392 3.07 -16.18 -1.34
N GLN A 393 3.30 -15.27 -0.38
CA GLN A 393 2.31 -14.32 0.11
C GLN A 393 2.61 -12.90 -0.37
N GLU A 394 1.57 -12.16 -0.74
CA GLU A 394 1.69 -10.75 -1.08
C GLU A 394 1.90 -9.91 0.20
N HIS A 395 2.90 -9.05 0.18
CA HIS A 395 3.18 -8.06 1.21
C HIS A 395 3.15 -6.67 0.59
N VAL A 396 2.22 -5.83 1.06
CA VAL A 396 2.13 -4.45 0.60
C VAL A 396 3.31 -3.64 1.14
N VAL A 397 4.02 -2.95 0.25
CA VAL A 397 5.10 -2.00 0.58
C VAL A 397 4.58 -0.57 0.60
N ARG A 398 3.64 -0.27 -0.31
CA ARG A 398 2.90 0.99 -0.41
C ARG A 398 1.44 0.69 -0.75
N ARG A 399 0.52 0.98 0.18
CA ARG A 399 -0.92 0.83 -0.02
C ARG A 399 -1.51 2.11 -0.63
N ALA A 400 -1.95 2.06 -1.88
CA ALA A 400 -2.52 3.20 -2.59
C ALA A 400 -3.52 2.74 -3.67
N ARG A 401 -3.35 3.11 -4.95
CA ARG A 401 -4.25 2.76 -6.05
C ARG A 401 -4.51 1.25 -6.14
N GLY A 402 -5.76 0.85 -6.33
CA GLY A 402 -6.17 -0.55 -6.49
C GLY A 402 -6.41 -1.29 -5.16
N TYR A 403 -5.97 -0.72 -4.03
CA TYR A 403 -6.19 -1.26 -2.68
C TYR A 403 -7.06 -0.32 -1.86
N CYS A 404 -6.72 0.97 -1.81
CA CYS A 404 -7.56 1.97 -1.15
C CYS A 404 -8.79 2.30 -2.01
N PRO A 405 -9.97 2.49 -1.39
CA PRO A 405 -10.20 2.62 0.05
C PRO A 405 -10.75 1.33 0.68
N LEU A 406 -10.37 0.13 0.21
CA LEU A 406 -10.88 -1.11 0.81
C LEU A 406 -10.53 -1.14 2.30
N PRO A 407 -11.50 -1.42 3.19
CA PRO A 407 -11.25 -1.40 4.61
C PRO A 407 -10.48 -2.64 5.08
N VAL A 408 -9.80 -2.49 6.21
CA VAL A 408 -9.39 -3.60 7.07
C VAL A 408 -10.48 -3.80 8.14
N GLU A 409 -10.97 -5.01 8.28
CA GLU A 409 -11.99 -5.36 9.29
C GLU A 409 -11.30 -5.52 10.65
N LEU A 410 -11.74 -4.75 11.64
CA LEU A 410 -11.18 -4.73 12.99
C LEU A 410 -12.02 -5.58 13.94
N ALA A 411 -11.35 -6.32 14.82
CA ALA A 411 -11.99 -6.98 15.95
C ALA A 411 -12.27 -5.98 17.08
N VAL A 412 -13.12 -4.97 16.87
CA VAL A 412 -13.54 -3.98 17.88
C VAL A 412 -15.06 -3.88 17.97
N ASP A 413 -15.57 -3.17 18.98
CA ASP A 413 -17.00 -2.89 19.08
C ASP A 413 -17.44 -2.00 17.91
N THR A 414 -18.34 -2.53 17.08
CA THR A 414 -18.89 -1.81 15.92
C THR A 414 -19.78 -0.63 16.29
N THR A 415 -20.17 -0.50 17.57
CA THR A 415 -20.97 0.62 18.07
C THR A 415 -20.11 1.78 18.57
N SER A 416 -18.79 1.63 18.62
CA SER A 416 -17.88 2.72 18.98
C SER A 416 -18.00 3.89 18.02
N PRO A 417 -17.89 5.12 18.53
CA PRO A 417 -17.90 6.29 17.66
C PRO A 417 -16.67 6.28 16.74
N PRO A 418 -16.73 7.01 15.61
CA PRO A 418 -15.62 7.03 14.66
C PRO A 418 -14.32 7.51 15.30
N VAL A 419 -13.21 6.89 14.89
CA VAL A 419 -11.85 7.24 15.32
C VAL A 419 -11.04 7.65 14.11
N LEU A 420 -10.18 8.66 14.27
CA LEU A 420 -9.19 9.04 13.27
C LEU A 420 -7.80 8.77 13.83
N ALA A 421 -6.91 8.20 13.04
CA ALA A 421 -5.48 8.12 13.33
C ALA A 421 -4.69 8.83 12.24
N LEU A 422 -3.78 9.73 12.62
CA LEU A 422 -3.04 10.55 11.67
C LEU A 422 -1.69 9.96 11.22
N GLY A 423 -1.28 8.82 11.79
CA GLY A 423 -0.10 8.08 11.39
C GLY A 423 1.22 8.69 11.85
N ALA A 424 2.31 8.16 11.29
CA ALA A 424 3.67 8.64 11.50
C ALA A 424 4.02 9.83 10.59
N HIS A 425 5.27 10.31 10.63
CA HIS A 425 5.74 11.41 9.79
C HIS A 425 6.20 10.98 8.40
N LEU A 426 6.96 9.88 8.34
CA LEU A 426 7.48 9.33 7.09
C LEU A 426 6.44 8.40 6.45
N LYS A 427 6.42 8.36 5.11
CA LYS A 427 5.49 7.52 4.31
C LYS A 427 4.04 7.59 4.79
N ASN A 428 3.63 8.77 5.26
CA ASN A 428 2.41 8.95 6.03
C ASN A 428 1.17 8.37 5.32
N THR A 429 0.32 7.77 6.13
CA THR A 429 -1.08 7.49 5.84
C THR A 429 -1.89 7.92 7.07
N PHE A 430 -3.17 8.25 6.88
CA PHE A 430 -4.14 8.34 7.97
C PHE A 430 -5.10 7.15 7.92
N CYS A 431 -5.86 6.91 8.97
CA CYS A 431 -6.86 5.85 9.04
C CYS A 431 -8.14 6.34 9.72
N VAL A 432 -9.29 6.11 9.09
CA VAL A 432 -10.61 6.42 9.64
C VAL A 432 -11.30 5.11 10.03
N VAL A 433 -11.66 4.96 11.29
CA VAL A 433 -12.43 3.81 11.78
C VAL A 433 -13.89 4.17 11.89
N ARG A 434 -14.76 3.32 11.35
CA ARG A 434 -16.21 3.39 11.54
C ARG A 434 -16.83 2.00 11.42
N ASP A 435 -17.77 1.68 12.32
CA ASP A 435 -18.52 0.43 12.34
C ASP A 435 -17.61 -0.82 12.25
N GLY A 436 -16.50 -0.81 12.99
CA GLY A 436 -15.49 -1.88 12.99
C GLY A 436 -14.61 -1.95 11.73
N ARG A 437 -14.68 -0.98 10.82
CA ARG A 437 -13.89 -0.94 9.59
C ARG A 437 -12.86 0.18 9.62
N ALA A 438 -11.61 -0.14 9.33
CA ALA A 438 -10.50 0.80 9.19
C ALA A 438 -10.27 1.16 7.71
N PHE A 439 -10.62 2.39 7.33
CA PHE A 439 -10.40 2.97 6.02
C PHE A 439 -9.08 3.75 6.00
N MET A 440 -8.02 3.09 5.54
CA MET A 440 -6.72 3.74 5.38
C MET A 440 -6.72 4.67 4.16
N GLY A 441 -6.23 5.88 4.38
CA GLY A 441 -5.97 6.88 3.34
C GLY A 441 -4.92 6.44 2.32
N PRO A 442 -4.79 7.18 1.20
CA PRO A 442 -3.68 6.98 0.29
C PRO A 442 -2.33 7.20 0.96
N HIS A 443 -1.26 6.66 0.36
CA HIS A 443 0.10 7.09 0.67
C HIS A 443 0.26 8.58 0.35
N ILE A 444 0.53 9.37 1.39
CA ILE A 444 0.77 10.82 1.27
C ILE A 444 2.24 11.11 0.95
N GLY A 445 3.15 10.27 1.48
CA GLY A 445 4.59 10.53 1.49
C GLY A 445 5.04 11.16 2.80
N ASP A 446 6.19 11.81 2.80
CA ASP A 446 6.75 12.43 4.01
C ASP A 446 6.08 13.79 4.25
N LEU A 447 5.76 14.10 5.51
CA LEU A 447 5.08 15.34 5.90
C LEU A 447 6.02 16.54 6.09
N ASP A 448 7.11 16.60 5.30
CA ASP A 448 8.15 17.63 5.38
C ASP A 448 7.79 18.93 4.63
N HIS A 449 6.76 18.90 3.79
CA HIS A 449 6.45 19.98 2.86
C HIS A 449 4.99 20.45 2.94
N PRO A 450 4.72 21.75 2.75
CA PRO A 450 3.35 22.28 2.70
C PRO A 450 2.44 21.56 1.71
N GLN A 451 2.99 21.11 0.58
CA GLN A 451 2.26 20.35 -0.44
C GLN A 451 1.78 18.98 0.10
N SER A 452 2.60 18.29 0.89
CA SER A 452 2.24 17.02 1.52
C SER A 452 1.13 17.21 2.56
N LEU A 453 1.21 18.28 3.37
CA LEU A 453 0.17 18.65 4.34
C LEU A 453 -1.15 19.01 3.66
N ALA A 454 -1.10 19.80 2.59
CA ALA A 454 -2.28 20.13 1.80
C ALA A 454 -2.92 18.87 1.19
N HIS A 455 -2.11 17.99 0.61
CA HIS A 455 -2.59 16.72 0.07
C HIS A 455 -3.25 15.83 1.14
N GLN A 456 -2.64 15.72 2.32
CA GLN A 456 -3.23 14.99 3.44
C GLN A 456 -4.58 15.58 3.85
N GLY A 457 -4.67 16.90 3.97
CA GLY A 457 -5.92 17.60 4.29
C GLY A 457 -7.02 17.32 3.27
N GLU A 458 -6.74 17.48 1.97
CA GLU A 458 -7.68 17.17 0.89
C GLU A 458 -8.16 15.71 0.91
N ALA A 459 -7.24 14.78 1.09
CA ALA A 459 -7.54 13.35 1.16
C ALA A 459 -8.38 13.02 2.41
N LEU A 460 -8.04 13.59 3.56
CA LEU A 460 -8.77 13.39 4.82
C LEU A 460 -10.18 13.94 4.72
N THR A 461 -10.37 15.17 4.21
CA THR A 461 -11.71 15.75 3.98
C THR A 461 -12.55 14.85 3.08
N THR A 462 -11.94 14.31 2.01
CA THR A 462 -12.62 13.38 1.10
C THR A 462 -13.05 12.11 1.84
N TYR A 463 -12.18 11.51 2.66
CA TYR A 463 -12.49 10.30 3.42
C TYR A 463 -13.57 10.52 4.48
N LEU A 464 -13.45 11.57 5.30
CA LEU A 464 -14.45 11.90 6.33
C LEU A 464 -15.83 12.14 5.70
N ARG A 465 -15.87 12.84 4.55
CA ARG A 465 -17.10 13.02 3.78
C ARG A 465 -17.63 11.68 3.28
N LEU A 466 -16.88 10.94 2.45
CA LEU A 466 -17.37 9.74 1.77
C LEU A 466 -17.80 8.63 2.74
N PHE A 467 -17.11 8.47 3.87
CA PHE A 467 -17.46 7.50 4.91
C PHE A 467 -18.35 8.06 6.00
N ARG A 468 -18.84 9.30 5.85
CA ARG A 468 -19.75 10.01 6.76
C ARG A 468 -19.29 9.90 8.22
N ALA A 469 -17.99 10.07 8.45
CA ALA A 469 -17.34 9.87 9.73
C ALA A 469 -17.06 11.22 10.40
N VAL A 470 -17.48 11.36 11.66
CA VAL A 470 -17.13 12.49 12.52
C VAL A 470 -16.30 11.92 13.68
N PRO A 471 -14.97 12.08 13.68
CA PRO A 471 -14.10 11.47 14.68
C PRO A 471 -14.41 11.99 16.08
N SER A 472 -14.63 11.09 17.04
CA SER A 472 -14.78 11.41 18.47
C SER A 472 -13.47 11.23 19.25
N ALA A 473 -12.52 10.49 18.69
CA ALA A 473 -11.15 10.38 19.18
C ALA A 473 -10.17 10.52 18.02
N VAL A 474 -9.04 11.19 18.27
CA VAL A 474 -7.97 11.37 17.30
C VAL A 474 -6.67 10.86 17.87
N ALA A 475 -6.09 9.89 17.18
CA ALA A 475 -4.83 9.24 17.51
C ALA A 475 -3.66 9.85 16.73
N ALA A 476 -2.54 10.01 17.42
CA ALA A 476 -1.27 10.42 16.84
C ALA A 476 -0.10 9.67 17.49
N ASP A 477 1.06 9.79 16.86
CA ASP A 477 2.30 9.26 17.40
C ASP A 477 2.65 9.94 18.73
N LEU A 478 3.49 9.27 19.53
CA LEU A 478 4.02 9.85 20.75
C LEU A 478 4.98 11.02 20.44
N HIS A 479 5.64 11.00 19.28
CA HIS A 479 6.59 12.05 18.89
C HIS A 479 5.92 13.44 18.91
N PRO A 480 6.42 14.40 19.71
CA PRO A 480 5.78 15.70 19.87
C PRO A 480 5.87 16.56 18.61
N ASP A 481 7.00 16.52 17.89
CA ASP A 481 7.27 17.42 16.75
C ASP A 481 6.84 16.86 15.39
N TYR A 482 6.13 15.74 15.34
CA TYR A 482 5.61 15.24 14.06
C TYR A 482 4.52 16.15 13.54
N ALA A 483 4.52 16.40 12.23
CA ALA A 483 3.45 17.16 11.59
C ALA A 483 2.08 16.51 11.81
N SER A 484 2.00 15.18 11.80
CA SER A 484 0.77 14.44 12.11
C SER A 484 0.31 14.68 13.56
N THR A 485 1.23 14.81 14.51
CA THR A 485 0.92 15.14 15.92
C THR A 485 0.37 16.55 16.04
N HIS A 486 1.01 17.54 15.41
CA HIS A 486 0.51 18.92 15.42
C HIS A 486 -0.87 19.07 14.77
N LEU A 487 -1.15 18.29 13.72
CA LEU A 487 -2.48 18.24 13.13
C LEU A 487 -3.51 17.64 14.09
N ALA A 488 -3.14 16.63 14.89
CA ALA A 488 -4.02 16.02 15.89
C ALA A 488 -4.39 17.02 17.00
N GLU A 489 -3.46 17.87 17.41
CA GLU A 489 -3.66 18.87 18.45
C GLU A 489 -4.82 19.83 18.15
N GLY A 490 -5.03 20.18 16.88
CA GLY A 490 -6.18 20.97 16.45
C GLY A 490 -7.51 20.26 16.77
N TRP A 491 -7.61 18.98 16.43
CA TRP A 491 -8.82 18.18 16.75
C TRP A 491 -9.03 18.00 18.25
N TRP A 492 -7.96 17.89 19.02
CA TRP A 492 -8.05 17.79 20.49
C TRP A 492 -8.54 19.09 21.11
N GLN A 493 -8.11 20.24 20.60
CA GLN A 493 -8.62 21.55 21.00
C GLN A 493 -10.10 21.74 20.63
N ASP A 494 -10.52 21.17 19.50
CA ASP A 494 -11.92 21.15 19.05
C ASP A 494 -12.80 20.13 19.79
N GLY A 495 -12.24 19.42 20.79
CA GLY A 495 -12.98 18.56 21.72
C GLY A 495 -12.94 17.06 21.41
N ALA A 496 -12.18 16.61 20.40
CA ALA A 496 -11.96 15.18 20.20
C ALA A 496 -11.07 14.60 21.31
N ARG A 497 -11.34 13.37 21.74
CA ARG A 497 -10.51 12.70 22.75
C ARG A 497 -9.08 12.49 22.23
N PRO A 498 -8.04 12.94 22.95
CA PRO A 498 -6.66 12.72 22.55
C PRO A 498 -6.20 11.29 22.80
N GLU A 499 -5.58 10.67 21.80
CA GLU A 499 -4.96 9.35 21.91
C GLU A 499 -3.50 9.42 21.42
N ARG A 500 -2.55 9.32 22.35
CA ARG A 500 -1.14 9.14 21.99
C ARG A 500 -0.82 7.65 22.00
N VAL A 501 -0.27 7.17 20.89
CA VAL A 501 0.08 5.76 20.71
C VAL A 501 1.56 5.69 20.34
N GLN A 502 2.30 4.88 21.08
CA GLN A 502 3.73 4.73 20.85
C GLN A 502 3.99 4.04 19.51
N HIS A 503 4.99 4.53 18.78
CA HIS A 503 5.30 4.16 17.40
C HIS A 503 5.45 2.64 17.16
N HIS A 504 6.23 1.97 17.99
CA HIS A 504 6.50 0.53 17.88
C HIS A 504 5.31 -0.32 18.34
N HIS A 505 4.56 0.14 19.34
CA HIS A 505 3.27 -0.46 19.68
C HIS A 505 2.30 -0.35 18.50
N ALA A 506 2.26 0.78 17.79
CA ALA A 506 1.43 0.95 16.60
C ALA A 506 1.85 0.01 15.45
N HIS A 507 3.15 -0.18 15.21
CA HIS A 507 3.63 -1.20 14.25
C HIS A 507 3.07 -2.59 14.59
N ILE A 508 3.21 -3.04 15.84
CA ILE A 508 2.70 -4.35 16.27
C ILE A 508 1.17 -4.42 16.24
N ALA A 509 0.49 -3.36 16.68
CA ALA A 509 -0.96 -3.25 16.66
C ALA A 509 -1.51 -3.28 15.23
N SER A 510 -0.76 -2.84 14.22
CA SER A 510 -1.18 -2.96 12.81
C SER A 510 -1.26 -4.42 12.35
N VAL A 511 -0.33 -5.28 12.81
CA VAL A 511 -0.39 -6.74 12.59
C VAL A 511 -1.61 -7.32 13.32
N MET A 512 -1.80 -6.94 14.58
CA MET A 512 -2.97 -7.42 15.35
C MET A 512 -4.29 -7.03 14.68
N ALA A 513 -4.40 -5.79 14.20
CA ALA A 513 -5.58 -5.28 13.54
C ALA A 513 -5.93 -6.06 12.27
N GLU A 514 -4.95 -6.28 11.38
CA GLU A 514 -5.13 -7.01 10.14
C GLU A 514 -5.53 -8.47 10.37
N HIS A 515 -4.94 -9.12 11.38
CA HIS A 515 -5.20 -10.51 11.73
C HIS A 515 -6.34 -10.69 12.74
N GLN A 516 -7.06 -9.61 13.08
CA GLN A 516 -8.15 -9.61 14.06
C GLN A 516 -7.78 -10.21 15.42
N LEU A 517 -6.53 -10.04 15.84
CA LEU A 517 -6.00 -10.57 17.08
C LEU A 517 -6.44 -9.71 18.28
N ARG A 518 -6.73 -10.39 19.38
CA ARG A 518 -7.01 -9.79 20.70
C ARG A 518 -6.14 -10.43 21.78
N GLY A 519 -5.85 -9.66 22.82
CA GLY A 519 -5.05 -10.07 23.96
C GLY A 519 -3.54 -10.14 23.65
N PRO A 520 -2.74 -10.73 24.56
CA PRO A 520 -1.30 -10.53 24.58
C PRO A 520 -0.57 -11.21 23.41
N VAL A 521 0.35 -10.46 22.80
CA VAL A 521 1.31 -10.91 21.79
C VAL A 521 2.72 -10.44 22.17
N LEU A 522 3.71 -11.20 21.74
CA LEU A 522 5.10 -10.77 21.75
C LEU A 522 5.41 -10.06 20.42
N GLY A 523 5.55 -8.75 20.44
CA GLY A 523 5.91 -7.94 19.29
C GLY A 523 7.42 -7.83 19.11
N VAL A 524 7.92 -8.00 17.89
CA VAL A 524 9.27 -7.62 17.46
C VAL A 524 9.14 -6.46 16.49
N ALA A 525 9.53 -5.27 16.93
CA ALA A 525 9.39 -4.03 16.16
C ALA A 525 10.78 -3.55 15.73
N PHE A 526 11.21 -3.97 14.53
CA PHE A 526 12.51 -3.59 13.97
C PHE A 526 12.32 -2.53 12.90
N ASP A 527 12.85 -1.34 13.17
CA ASP A 527 12.62 -0.14 12.37
C ASP A 527 13.83 0.80 12.34
N GLY A 528 13.73 1.89 11.59
CA GLY A 528 14.75 2.93 11.50
C GLY A 528 14.76 3.87 12.69
N THR A 529 13.61 4.41 13.09
CA THR A 529 13.51 5.39 14.18
C THR A 529 12.09 5.45 14.70
N GLY A 530 11.94 5.47 16.02
CA GLY A 530 10.69 5.90 16.66
C GLY A 530 10.97 6.46 18.04
N PHE A 531 10.10 7.36 18.48
CA PHE A 531 10.27 8.09 19.73
C PHE A 531 10.02 7.18 20.94
N GLY A 532 11.06 6.98 21.76
CA GLY A 532 10.95 6.29 23.04
C GLY A 532 10.47 7.21 24.15
N GLU A 533 9.70 6.66 25.08
CA GLU A 533 9.21 7.40 26.27
C GLU A 533 10.34 7.86 27.19
N ASP A 534 11.50 7.21 27.12
CA ASP A 534 12.72 7.49 27.86
C ASP A 534 13.66 8.49 27.14
N GLY A 535 13.25 9.04 26.00
CA GLY A 535 14.08 9.89 25.15
C GLY A 535 15.11 9.12 24.31
N THR A 536 15.12 7.79 24.38
CA THR A 536 15.91 6.92 23.49
C THR A 536 15.24 6.83 22.13
N ILE A 537 16.02 6.77 21.05
CA ILE A 537 15.51 6.44 19.71
C ILE A 537 15.35 4.92 19.60
N TRP A 538 14.12 4.46 19.56
CA TRP A 538 13.81 3.03 19.43
C TRP A 538 13.86 2.59 17.96
N GLY A 539 13.93 1.28 17.75
CA GLY A 539 13.90 0.65 16.43
C GLY A 539 14.36 -0.80 16.43
N GLY A 540 14.55 -1.41 17.59
CA GLY A 540 15.04 -2.77 17.74
C GLY A 540 14.38 -3.43 18.94
N GLU A 541 13.07 -3.30 19.05
CA GLU A 541 12.35 -3.55 20.31
C GLU A 541 11.66 -4.91 20.35
N PHE A 542 11.59 -5.47 21.55
CA PHE A 542 10.73 -6.59 21.91
C PHE A 542 9.69 -6.09 22.91
N LEU A 543 8.41 -6.20 22.55
CA LEU A 543 7.28 -5.70 23.32
C LEU A 543 6.37 -6.85 23.73
N LEU A 544 5.90 -6.86 24.97
CA LEU A 544 4.72 -7.64 25.35
C LEU A 544 3.53 -6.69 25.30
N CYS A 545 2.62 -6.87 24.35
CA CYS A 545 1.55 -5.90 24.09
C CYS A 545 0.22 -6.54 23.72
N ASP A 546 -0.84 -5.74 23.79
CA ASP A 546 -2.17 -6.07 23.31
C ASP A 546 -2.78 -4.87 22.54
N GLU A 547 -4.08 -4.93 22.25
CA GLU A 547 -4.80 -3.86 21.55
C GLU A 547 -4.92 -2.54 22.36
N THR A 548 -4.53 -2.50 23.62
CA THR A 548 -4.69 -1.31 24.49
C THR A 548 -3.37 -0.77 25.05
N GLY A 549 -2.37 -1.62 25.24
CA GLY A 549 -1.12 -1.22 25.88
C GLY A 549 0.05 -2.13 25.56
N TYR A 550 1.21 -1.77 26.08
CA TYR A 550 2.45 -2.51 25.87
C TYR A 550 3.39 -2.38 27.07
N ARG A 551 4.32 -3.31 27.16
CA ARG A 551 5.49 -3.26 28.04
C ARG A 551 6.74 -3.59 27.22
N ARG A 552 7.76 -2.73 27.30
CA ARG A 552 9.07 -3.00 26.69
C ARG A 552 9.76 -4.11 27.49
N VAL A 553 9.92 -5.28 26.88
CA VAL A 553 10.49 -6.47 27.54
C VAL A 553 11.90 -6.80 27.06
N GLY A 554 12.31 -6.26 25.92
CA GLY A 554 13.68 -6.36 25.43
C GLY A 554 14.01 -5.34 24.35
N HIS A 555 15.29 -5.18 24.03
CA HIS A 555 15.76 -4.37 22.92
C HIS A 555 17.15 -4.78 22.42
N LEU A 556 17.56 -4.30 21.25
CA LEU A 556 18.95 -4.38 20.78
C LEU A 556 19.87 -3.54 21.67
N ALA A 557 21.13 -3.91 21.78
CA ALA A 557 22.08 -3.16 22.62
C ALA A 557 22.15 -1.67 22.23
N PRO A 558 22.14 -0.77 23.24
CA PRO A 558 22.10 0.67 23.00
C PRO A 558 23.44 1.19 22.47
N VAL A 559 23.35 2.10 21.51
CA VAL A 559 24.50 2.78 20.87
C VAL A 559 24.20 4.27 20.73
N VAL A 560 25.23 5.12 20.83
CA VAL A 560 25.06 6.56 20.56
C VAL A 560 24.86 6.83 19.07
N GLN A 561 24.03 7.80 18.70
CA GLN A 561 23.77 8.20 17.31
C GLN A 561 24.37 9.59 17.01
N PRO A 562 25.69 9.68 16.70
CA PRO A 562 26.41 10.96 16.66
C PRO A 562 26.01 11.82 15.45
N GLY A 563 25.23 12.86 15.72
CA GLY A 563 24.68 13.79 14.72
C GLY A 563 23.21 13.56 14.37
N GLY A 564 22.46 12.80 15.19
CA GLY A 564 21.01 12.64 15.03
C GLY A 564 20.62 12.08 13.65
N ASP A 565 19.70 12.75 12.96
CA ASP A 565 19.16 12.32 11.66
C ASP A 565 20.23 12.12 10.57
N ARG A 566 21.41 12.77 10.70
CA ARG A 566 22.51 12.56 9.76
C ARG A 566 22.97 11.11 9.72
N CYS A 567 22.81 10.35 10.79
CA CYS A 567 23.19 8.94 10.83
C CYS A 567 22.36 8.06 9.88
N ALA A 568 21.13 8.45 9.53
CA ALA A 568 20.34 7.75 8.52
C ALA A 568 20.84 7.97 7.08
N ARG A 569 21.56 9.08 6.84
CA ARG A 569 22.15 9.44 5.53
C ARG A 569 23.64 9.10 5.43
N GLU A 570 24.34 9.09 6.56
CA GLU A 570 25.79 8.89 6.68
C GLU A 570 26.07 7.71 7.61
N GLY A 571 25.87 6.48 7.12
CA GLY A 571 25.98 5.24 7.91
C GLY A 571 27.37 5.02 8.53
N TRP A 572 28.43 5.63 7.97
CA TRP A 572 29.76 5.64 8.59
C TRP A 572 29.80 6.28 9.99
N ARG A 573 28.85 7.16 10.32
CA ARG A 573 28.70 7.69 11.68
C ARG A 573 28.29 6.61 12.67
N MET A 574 27.36 5.75 12.26
CA MET A 574 26.94 4.60 13.06
C MET A 574 28.03 3.54 13.11
N ALA A 575 28.82 3.36 12.04
CA ALA A 575 29.99 2.49 12.08
C ALA A 575 30.97 2.89 13.21
N ILE A 576 31.28 4.18 13.35
CA ILE A 576 32.11 4.69 14.46
C ILE A 576 31.49 4.35 15.83
N ALA A 577 30.18 4.59 15.97
CA ALA A 577 29.49 4.37 17.23
C ALA A 577 29.46 2.88 17.64
N TYR A 578 29.22 1.98 16.68
CA TYR A 578 29.24 0.54 16.92
C TYR A 578 30.64 -0.01 17.15
N LEU A 579 31.68 0.52 16.47
CA LEU A 579 33.07 0.17 16.78
C LEU A 579 33.42 0.53 18.23
N ARG A 580 33.03 1.73 18.68
CA ARG A 580 33.20 2.14 20.08
C ARG A 580 32.46 1.23 21.05
N ALA A 581 31.20 0.94 20.77
CA ALA A 581 30.39 0.06 21.62
C ALA A 581 30.96 -1.38 21.69
N ALA A 582 31.62 -1.84 20.62
CA ALA A 582 32.33 -3.11 20.55
C ALA A 582 33.76 -3.09 21.15
N GLY A 583 34.23 -1.94 21.67
CA GLY A 583 35.60 -1.80 22.20
C GLY A 583 36.70 -1.80 21.13
N LEU A 584 36.36 -1.40 19.91
CA LEU A 584 37.21 -1.35 18.72
C LEU A 584 37.38 0.09 18.19
N ASP A 585 37.17 1.12 19.02
CA ASP A 585 37.29 2.51 18.56
C ASP A 585 38.73 2.93 18.30
N GLU A 586 38.90 3.67 17.21
CA GLU A 586 40.16 4.29 16.81
C GLU A 586 39.92 5.80 16.61
N SER A 587 40.87 6.63 17.07
CA SER A 587 40.79 8.08 16.90
C SER A 587 40.92 8.51 15.44
N GLU A 588 41.52 7.66 14.62
CA GLU A 588 41.81 7.86 13.20
C GLU A 588 41.06 6.84 12.35
N VAL A 589 40.92 7.10 11.05
CA VAL A 589 40.27 6.15 10.13
C VAL A 589 41.14 4.88 10.07
N PRO A 590 40.62 3.71 10.47
CA PRO A 590 41.43 2.51 10.47
C PRO A 590 41.86 2.13 9.05
N ALA A 591 43.09 1.66 8.87
CA ALA A 591 43.62 1.29 7.54
C ALA A 591 42.81 0.19 6.83
N TRP A 592 42.06 -0.62 7.57
CA TRP A 592 41.18 -1.68 7.06
C TRP A 592 39.77 -1.17 6.73
N PHE A 593 39.39 0.04 7.15
CA PHE A 593 38.07 0.60 6.85
C PHE A 593 37.94 0.82 5.33
N PRO A 594 36.89 0.30 4.68
CA PRO A 594 36.80 0.35 3.22
C PRO A 594 36.79 1.79 2.68
N PRO A 595 37.63 2.11 1.68
CA PRO A 595 37.52 3.37 0.96
C PRO A 595 36.34 3.30 -0.02
N GLY A 596 35.73 4.44 -0.34
CA GLY A 596 34.64 4.47 -1.30
C GLY A 596 33.94 5.82 -1.39
N GLU A 597 32.97 5.91 -2.28
CA GLU A 597 32.10 7.08 -2.37
C GLU A 597 31.36 7.29 -1.04
N GLY A 598 31.41 8.52 -0.52
CA GLY A 598 30.78 8.88 0.76
C GLY A 598 31.57 8.45 2.01
N ALA A 599 32.72 7.79 1.88
CA ALA A 599 33.59 7.49 3.02
C ALA A 599 34.09 8.78 3.71
N PRO A 600 34.22 8.80 5.04
CA PRO A 600 34.72 9.96 5.76
C PRO A 600 36.21 10.18 5.53
N ASP A 601 36.62 11.45 5.49
CA ASP A 601 38.03 11.80 5.64
C ASP A 601 38.46 11.78 7.12
N GLU A 602 39.78 11.86 7.33
CA GLU A 602 40.41 11.82 8.65
C GLU A 602 39.87 12.88 9.63
N ARG A 603 39.54 14.06 9.12
CA ARG A 603 39.02 15.17 9.91
C ARG A 603 37.60 14.87 10.37
N ARG A 604 36.75 14.37 9.47
CA ARG A 604 35.35 14.00 9.75
C ARG A 604 35.28 12.83 10.73
N TRP A 605 36.11 11.81 10.54
CA TRP A 605 36.21 10.67 11.46
C TRP A 605 36.54 11.15 12.88
N ARG A 606 37.68 11.84 13.07
CA ARG A 606 38.09 12.38 14.37
C ARG A 606 37.02 13.23 15.04
N LEU A 607 36.32 14.08 14.27
CA LEU A 607 35.24 14.90 14.80
C LEU A 607 34.09 14.04 15.34
N VAL A 608 33.60 13.09 14.54
CA VAL A 608 32.48 12.23 14.91
C VAL A 608 32.85 11.27 16.03
N SER A 609 34.06 10.73 16.05
CA SER A 609 34.56 9.91 17.15
C SER A 609 34.56 10.69 18.48
N ARG A 610 34.93 11.98 18.47
CA ARG A 610 34.82 12.83 19.67
C ARG A 610 33.38 13.09 20.10
N VAL A 611 32.46 13.31 19.15
CA VAL A 611 31.03 13.48 19.47
C VAL A 611 30.46 12.20 20.08
N ALA A 612 30.74 11.04 19.48
CA ALA A 612 30.35 9.74 20.02
C ALA A 612 30.97 9.49 21.41
N ALA A 613 32.20 9.94 21.63
CA ALA A 613 32.88 9.78 22.90
C ALA A 613 32.37 10.69 24.03
N ALA A 614 31.93 11.91 23.69
CA ALA A 614 31.39 12.85 24.65
C ALA A 614 30.07 12.35 25.28
N GLY A 615 29.28 11.59 24.52
CA GLY A 615 28.02 11.00 25.01
C GLY A 615 26.94 12.02 25.37
N ASP A 616 27.04 13.24 24.85
CA ASP A 616 26.03 14.28 25.03
C ASP A 616 24.76 13.92 24.24
N THR A 617 23.66 13.68 24.94
CA THR A 617 22.39 13.24 24.35
C THR A 617 21.79 14.27 23.39
N ALA A 618 22.15 15.55 23.51
CA ALA A 618 21.68 16.58 22.58
C ALA A 618 22.31 16.46 21.20
N THR A 619 23.55 15.96 21.12
CA THR A 619 24.32 15.83 19.87
C THR A 619 24.50 14.38 19.42
N ALA A 620 24.33 13.44 20.33
CA ALA A 620 24.46 12.00 20.12
C ALA A 620 23.42 11.24 20.98
N PRO A 621 22.12 11.31 20.65
CA PRO A 621 21.09 10.59 21.38
C PRO A 621 21.38 9.08 21.37
N VAL A 622 20.92 8.38 22.40
CA VAL A 622 21.03 6.91 22.44
C VAL A 622 19.98 6.32 21.51
N SER A 623 20.39 5.29 20.77
CA SER A 623 19.55 4.55 19.84
C SER A 623 19.64 3.05 20.11
N THR A 624 18.54 2.36 19.86
CA THR A 624 18.41 0.89 19.86
C THR A 624 17.94 0.38 18.50
N SER A 625 18.12 1.20 17.46
CA SER A 625 17.57 0.98 16.13
C SER A 625 18.25 -0.14 15.34
N ALA A 626 17.45 -1.10 14.88
CA ALA A 626 17.87 -2.11 13.91
C ALA A 626 18.24 -1.45 12.57
N GLY A 627 17.50 -0.45 12.10
CA GLY A 627 17.86 0.26 10.87
C GLY A 627 19.24 0.92 10.94
N ARG A 628 19.59 1.52 12.08
CA ARG A 628 20.94 2.10 12.30
C ARG A 628 22.03 1.03 12.40
N LEU A 629 21.72 -0.17 12.92
CA LEU A 629 22.63 -1.32 12.87
C LEU A 629 22.92 -1.73 11.42
N PHE A 630 21.89 -1.81 10.56
CA PHE A 630 22.06 -2.09 9.13
C PHE A 630 22.93 -1.01 8.44
N ASP A 631 22.71 0.27 8.72
CA ASP A 631 23.52 1.37 8.16
C ASP A 631 25.00 1.27 8.60
N ALA A 632 25.25 0.90 9.86
CA ALA A 632 26.60 0.68 10.39
C ALA A 632 27.30 -0.48 9.68
N VAL A 633 26.64 -1.64 9.60
CA VAL A 633 27.20 -2.84 8.97
C VAL A 633 27.44 -2.63 7.48
N ALA A 634 26.50 -1.99 6.77
CA ALA A 634 26.69 -1.66 5.35
C ALA A 634 27.93 -0.77 5.12
N SER A 635 28.20 0.16 6.04
CA SER A 635 29.37 1.04 5.95
C SER A 635 30.67 0.33 6.34
N LEU A 636 30.67 -0.46 7.43
CA LEU A 636 31.83 -1.26 7.85
C LEU A 636 32.27 -2.23 6.76
N LEU A 637 31.31 -2.86 6.09
CA LEU A 637 31.56 -3.82 5.01
C LEU A 637 31.85 -3.16 3.65
N GLY A 638 31.80 -1.83 3.55
CA GLY A 638 32.07 -1.10 2.30
C GLY A 638 30.97 -1.22 1.24
N VAL A 639 29.77 -1.64 1.64
CA VAL A 639 28.61 -1.77 0.75
C VAL A 639 28.00 -0.40 0.44
N ALA A 640 27.87 0.44 1.47
CA ALA A 640 27.42 1.82 1.34
C ALA A 640 27.80 2.64 2.58
N HIS A 641 28.55 3.73 2.39
CA HIS A 641 28.85 4.67 3.48
C HIS A 641 27.78 5.75 3.66
N THR A 642 27.02 6.03 2.60
CA THR A 642 25.95 7.02 2.58
C THR A 642 24.70 6.48 1.88
N SER A 643 23.54 7.02 2.28
CA SER A 643 22.23 6.70 1.74
C SER A 643 21.62 7.94 1.08
N SER A 644 21.37 7.86 -0.22
CA SER A 644 20.73 8.95 -0.99
C SER A 644 19.20 8.94 -0.92
N PHE A 645 18.63 7.84 -0.43
CA PHE A 645 17.22 7.71 -0.05
C PHE A 645 17.12 6.74 1.12
N GLU A 646 15.97 6.74 1.79
CA GLU A 646 15.77 5.93 2.98
C GLU A 646 16.02 4.44 2.75
N ALA A 647 16.74 3.82 3.70
CA ALA A 647 17.10 2.41 3.73
C ALA A 647 17.96 1.91 2.54
N SER A 648 18.51 2.79 1.69
CA SER A 648 19.26 2.35 0.51
C SER A 648 20.49 1.50 0.83
N ALA A 649 21.19 1.78 1.93
CA ALA A 649 22.30 0.96 2.44
C ALA A 649 21.83 -0.44 2.87
N ALA A 650 20.73 -0.52 3.63
CA ALA A 650 20.13 -1.78 4.08
C ALA A 650 19.65 -2.64 2.88
N MET A 651 19.02 -2.03 1.89
CA MET A 651 18.58 -2.71 0.67
C MET A 651 19.76 -3.28 -0.14
N ARG A 652 20.86 -2.53 -0.26
CA ARG A 652 22.08 -3.00 -0.93
C ARG A 652 22.74 -4.15 -0.17
N LEU A 653 22.73 -4.09 1.16
CA LEU A 653 23.24 -5.16 2.02
C LEU A 653 22.42 -6.45 1.86
N GLU A 654 21.09 -6.34 1.79
CA GLU A 654 20.19 -7.48 1.49
C GLU A 654 20.45 -8.07 0.10
N ALA A 655 20.50 -7.23 -0.92
CA ALA A 655 20.77 -7.64 -2.30
C ALA A 655 22.09 -8.40 -2.40
N LEU A 656 23.13 -7.94 -1.71
CA LEU A 656 24.43 -8.61 -1.68
C LEU A 656 24.36 -9.96 -0.92
N ALA A 657 23.71 -10.00 0.24
CA ALA A 657 23.55 -11.21 1.04
C ALA A 657 22.85 -12.35 0.28
N ARG A 658 21.93 -12.02 -0.63
CA ARG A 658 21.21 -13.00 -1.46
C ARG A 658 22.04 -13.65 -2.56
N THR A 659 23.22 -13.09 -2.87
CA THR A 659 24.08 -13.62 -3.94
C THR A 659 24.92 -14.82 -3.52
N VAL A 660 24.96 -15.11 -2.21
CA VAL A 660 25.75 -16.19 -1.61
C VAL A 660 24.84 -17.18 -0.85
N PRO A 661 25.33 -18.39 -0.55
CA PRO A 661 24.62 -19.33 0.33
C PRO A 661 24.38 -18.75 1.73
N VAL A 662 23.46 -19.38 2.47
CA VAL A 662 23.13 -19.01 3.86
C VAL A 662 24.40 -18.83 4.69
N GLY A 663 24.46 -17.70 5.40
CA GLY A 663 25.58 -17.33 6.26
C GLY A 663 25.82 -18.33 7.39
N SER A 664 27.05 -18.37 7.91
CA SER A 664 27.29 -18.93 9.24
C SER A 664 26.55 -18.10 10.30
N VAL A 665 26.18 -18.70 11.42
CA VAL A 665 25.54 -17.99 12.53
C VAL A 665 26.59 -17.58 13.56
N ALA A 666 26.74 -16.28 13.79
CA ALA A 666 27.44 -15.76 14.96
C ALA A 666 26.45 -15.68 16.13
N ALA A 667 26.84 -16.20 17.29
CA ALA A 667 26.00 -16.14 18.49
C ALA A 667 25.88 -14.69 18.98
N ILE A 668 24.65 -14.22 19.16
CA ILE A 668 24.36 -12.91 19.78
C ILE A 668 23.90 -13.18 21.21
N PRO A 669 24.66 -12.79 22.24
CA PRO A 669 24.27 -13.02 23.63
C PRO A 669 22.95 -12.33 23.97
N VAL A 670 22.10 -13.03 24.71
CA VAL A 670 20.89 -12.48 25.33
C VAL A 670 21.19 -12.23 26.80
N GLN A 671 21.24 -10.97 27.20
CA GLN A 671 21.55 -10.56 28.57
C GLN A 671 20.26 -10.38 29.37
N HIS A 672 20.10 -11.21 30.41
CA HIS A 672 18.93 -11.23 31.30
C HIS A 672 19.14 -10.47 32.62
N HIS A 673 20.31 -9.84 32.82
CA HIS A 673 20.68 -9.20 34.10
C HIS A 673 19.94 -7.87 34.38
N GLY A 674 18.93 -7.52 33.57
CA GLY A 674 18.01 -6.40 33.77
C GLY A 674 16.67 -6.65 33.05
N SER A 675 15.64 -5.90 33.45
CA SER A 675 14.39 -5.77 32.68
C SER A 675 14.32 -4.32 32.19
N PRO A 676 14.41 -4.06 30.87
CA PRO A 676 14.29 -5.01 29.76
C PRO A 676 15.54 -5.85 29.46
N MET A 677 15.34 -7.02 28.82
CA MET A 677 16.39 -7.91 28.28
C MET A 677 17.17 -7.23 27.14
N VAL A 678 18.48 -7.49 27.02
CA VAL A 678 19.30 -6.89 25.95
C VAL A 678 19.83 -7.95 24.99
N LEU A 679 19.56 -7.80 23.69
CA LEU A 679 20.20 -8.58 22.63
C LEU A 679 21.50 -7.88 22.20
N ASP A 680 22.65 -8.45 22.58
CA ASP A 680 23.96 -7.79 22.50
C ASP A 680 24.57 -7.80 21.09
N THR A 681 24.06 -6.92 20.23
CA THR A 681 24.51 -6.77 18.85
C THR A 681 25.94 -6.21 18.71
N HIS A 682 26.57 -5.72 19.78
CA HIS A 682 27.96 -5.28 19.73
C HIS A 682 28.90 -6.45 19.43
N VAL A 683 28.59 -7.63 19.99
CA VAL A 683 29.34 -8.88 19.74
C VAL A 683 29.27 -9.27 18.26
N LEU A 684 28.10 -9.13 17.63
CA LEU A 684 27.93 -9.39 16.21
C LEU A 684 28.81 -8.46 15.37
N VAL A 685 28.85 -7.16 15.69
CA VAL A 685 29.70 -6.21 14.97
C VAL A 685 31.18 -6.55 15.13
N ALA A 686 31.63 -6.87 16.36
CA ALA A 686 33.02 -7.26 16.62
C ALA A 686 33.44 -8.47 15.78
N GLU A 687 32.57 -9.49 15.70
CA GLU A 687 32.82 -10.71 14.91
C GLU A 687 32.89 -10.40 13.40
N LEU A 688 31.97 -9.59 12.87
CA LEU A 688 31.98 -9.20 11.46
C LEU A 688 33.26 -8.44 11.10
N VAL A 689 33.72 -7.52 11.96
CA VAL A 689 34.97 -6.78 11.76
C VAL A 689 36.18 -7.71 11.82
N ALA A 690 36.21 -8.65 12.77
CA ALA A 690 37.29 -9.64 12.87
C ALA A 690 37.39 -10.50 11.60
N GLN A 691 36.25 -10.99 11.09
CA GLN A 691 36.20 -11.77 9.86
C GLN A 691 36.53 -10.96 8.61
N GLN A 692 36.12 -9.69 8.55
CA GLN A 692 36.51 -8.78 7.48
C GLN A 692 38.03 -8.56 7.45
N ARG A 693 38.65 -8.30 8.61
CA ARG A 693 40.11 -8.16 8.74
C ARG A 693 40.85 -9.45 8.35
N ALA A 694 40.21 -10.61 8.51
CA ALA A 694 40.71 -11.91 8.03
C ALA A 694 40.50 -12.14 6.52
N GLY A 695 39.96 -11.17 5.78
CA GLY A 695 39.80 -11.23 4.32
C GLY A 695 38.61 -12.06 3.85
N ARG A 696 37.57 -12.25 4.67
CA ARG A 696 36.34 -12.92 4.23
C ARG A 696 35.58 -12.11 3.18
N ASP A 697 34.89 -12.83 2.31
CA ASP A 697 34.03 -12.24 1.28
C ASP A 697 32.90 -11.40 1.88
N VAL A 698 32.67 -10.22 1.32
CA VAL A 698 31.69 -9.24 1.81
C VAL A 698 30.26 -9.78 1.70
N GLY A 699 29.94 -10.53 0.64
CA GLY A 699 28.65 -11.18 0.50
C GLY A 699 28.39 -12.20 1.60
N GLN A 700 29.41 -13.01 1.92
CA GLN A 700 29.33 -13.97 3.02
C GLN A 700 29.15 -13.28 4.38
N LEU A 701 29.79 -12.13 4.61
CA LEU A 701 29.62 -11.33 5.83
C LEU A 701 28.22 -10.72 5.91
N ALA A 702 27.69 -10.19 4.80
CA ALA A 702 26.32 -9.69 4.72
C ALA A 702 25.30 -10.80 5.03
N ALA A 703 25.47 -11.99 4.47
CA ALA A 703 24.62 -13.15 4.75
C ALA A 703 24.72 -13.60 6.22
N THR A 704 25.92 -13.60 6.79
CA THR A 704 26.18 -13.90 8.21
C THR A 704 25.48 -12.92 9.13
N PHE A 705 25.53 -11.62 8.81
CA PHE A 705 24.81 -10.59 9.57
C PHE A 705 23.29 -10.84 9.60
N HIS A 706 22.67 -11.07 8.45
CA HIS A 706 21.22 -11.30 8.36
C HIS A 706 20.80 -12.57 9.12
N GLU A 707 21.53 -13.67 8.93
CA GLU A 707 21.22 -14.94 9.59
C GLU A 707 21.41 -14.84 11.11
N SER A 708 22.48 -14.18 11.56
CA SER A 708 22.77 -14.02 13.00
C SER A 708 21.72 -13.14 13.68
N LEU A 709 21.29 -12.05 13.03
CA LEU A 709 20.24 -11.20 13.58
C LEU A 709 18.89 -11.92 13.66
N ALA A 710 18.51 -12.69 12.63
CA ALA A 710 17.31 -13.52 12.64
C ALA A 710 17.36 -14.59 13.76
N ALA A 711 18.50 -15.26 13.93
CA ALA A 711 18.70 -16.26 14.97
C ALA A 711 18.67 -15.64 16.38
N GLY A 712 19.30 -14.47 16.56
CA GLY A 712 19.26 -13.71 17.81
C GLY A 712 17.85 -13.28 18.18
N ALA A 713 17.09 -12.73 17.23
CA ALA A 713 15.69 -12.36 17.45
C ALA A 713 14.82 -13.57 17.79
N ALA A 714 15.02 -14.71 17.12
CA ALA A 714 14.29 -15.94 17.43
C ALA A 714 14.65 -16.52 18.81
N SER A 715 15.91 -16.40 19.24
CA SER A 715 16.34 -16.81 20.59
C SER A 715 15.71 -15.92 21.65
N ALA A 716 15.80 -14.60 21.49
CA ALA A 716 15.18 -13.62 22.37
C ALA A 716 13.67 -13.86 22.52
N CYS A 717 12.97 -14.15 21.42
CA CYS A 717 11.54 -14.47 21.48
C CYS A 717 11.25 -15.78 22.21
N SER A 718 12.13 -16.77 22.10
CA SER A 718 11.99 -18.04 22.82
C SER A 718 12.05 -17.82 24.33
N ASP A 719 13.07 -17.10 24.79
CA ASP A 719 13.28 -16.81 26.21
C ASP A 719 12.12 -15.98 26.77
N LEU A 720 11.66 -14.98 26.01
CA LEU A 720 10.53 -14.12 26.40
C LEU A 720 9.20 -14.88 26.39
N ALA A 721 9.00 -15.81 25.46
CA ALA A 721 7.81 -16.67 25.44
C ALA A 721 7.78 -17.62 26.63
N GLU A 722 8.91 -18.19 27.03
CA GLU A 722 9.02 -19.01 28.24
C GLU A 722 8.73 -18.19 29.51
N ALA A 723 9.28 -16.98 29.60
CA ALA A 723 9.08 -16.11 30.75
C ALA A 723 7.64 -15.55 30.87
N SER A 724 6.96 -15.31 29.75
CA SER A 724 5.62 -14.68 29.73
C SER A 724 4.46 -15.65 29.54
N GLY A 725 4.73 -16.87 29.03
CA GLY A 725 3.70 -17.82 28.59
C GLY A 725 3.04 -17.46 27.26
N VAL A 726 3.49 -16.40 26.56
CA VAL A 726 2.88 -15.92 25.31
C VAL A 726 3.63 -16.50 24.10
N THR A 727 2.94 -17.30 23.30
CA THR A 727 3.51 -17.99 22.13
C THR A 727 3.17 -17.34 20.79
N ARG A 728 2.35 -16.29 20.80
CA ARG A 728 1.98 -15.51 19.61
C ARG A 728 2.99 -14.39 19.41
N VAL A 729 3.67 -14.38 18.26
CA VAL A 729 4.68 -13.40 17.91
C VAL A 729 4.22 -12.57 16.71
N ALA A 730 4.29 -11.25 16.81
CA ALA A 730 4.01 -10.32 15.72
C ALA A 730 5.31 -9.65 15.27
N LEU A 731 5.63 -9.69 13.97
CA LEU A 731 6.81 -9.04 13.40
C LEU A 731 6.37 -7.83 12.56
N SER A 732 6.88 -6.65 12.87
CA SER A 732 6.56 -5.41 12.15
C SER A 732 7.67 -4.36 12.30
N GLY A 733 7.54 -3.21 11.63
CA GLY A 733 8.58 -2.19 11.50
C GLY A 733 9.31 -2.30 10.15
N GLY A 734 9.83 -1.15 9.67
CA GLY A 734 10.35 -1.00 8.31
C GLY A 734 11.50 -1.94 7.95
N VAL A 735 12.25 -2.47 8.92
CA VAL A 735 13.34 -3.42 8.66
C VAL A 735 12.81 -4.78 8.19
N PHE A 736 11.59 -5.19 8.59
CA PHE A 736 10.98 -6.43 8.09
C PHE A 736 10.46 -6.33 6.64
N GLN A 737 10.63 -5.18 5.98
CA GLN A 737 10.55 -5.14 4.51
C GLN A 737 11.69 -5.92 3.84
N ASN A 738 12.78 -6.17 4.56
CA ASN A 738 13.85 -7.06 4.14
C ASN A 738 13.34 -8.51 4.14
N ALA A 739 13.10 -9.07 2.95
CA ALA A 739 12.47 -10.38 2.83
C ALA A 739 13.43 -11.51 3.24
N LEU A 740 14.75 -11.30 3.19
CA LEU A 740 15.69 -12.29 3.69
C LEU A 740 15.53 -12.40 5.21
N LEU A 741 15.57 -11.27 5.91
CA LEU A 741 15.38 -11.24 7.36
C LEU A 741 14.00 -11.77 7.78
N LEU A 742 12.93 -11.36 7.08
CA LEU A 742 11.57 -11.78 7.36
C LEU A 742 11.38 -13.30 7.21
N THR A 743 11.80 -13.88 6.09
CA THR A 743 11.72 -15.32 5.84
C THR A 743 12.52 -16.10 6.88
N ARG A 744 13.77 -15.68 7.15
CA ARG A 744 14.64 -16.37 8.11
C ARG A 744 14.09 -16.29 9.54
N THR A 745 13.68 -15.12 10.00
CA THR A 745 13.13 -14.92 11.35
C THR A 745 11.85 -15.72 11.53
N THR A 746 10.94 -15.69 10.55
CA THR A 746 9.69 -16.46 10.58
C THR A 746 9.93 -17.96 10.66
N ALA A 747 10.85 -18.48 9.83
CA ALA A 747 11.20 -19.90 9.84
C ALA A 747 11.80 -20.34 11.19
N LEU A 748 12.72 -19.55 11.75
CA LEU A 748 13.39 -19.84 13.02
C LEU A 748 12.46 -19.78 14.23
N LEU A 749 11.48 -18.86 14.23
CA LEU A 749 10.44 -18.78 15.26
C LEU A 749 9.47 -19.96 15.17
N ARG A 750 9.02 -20.32 13.98
CA ARG A 750 8.14 -21.49 13.76
C ARG A 750 8.82 -22.80 14.19
N ALA A 751 10.11 -22.94 13.93
CA ALA A 751 10.91 -24.09 14.39
C ALA A 751 10.97 -24.21 15.93
N ARG A 752 10.71 -23.12 16.66
CA ARG A 752 10.59 -23.07 18.12
C ARG A 752 9.14 -23.17 18.61
N SER A 753 8.22 -23.62 17.75
CA SER A 753 6.79 -23.76 18.05
C SER A 753 6.07 -22.45 18.41
N LEU A 754 6.59 -21.31 17.95
CA LEU A 754 5.94 -20.01 18.09
C LEU A 754 5.01 -19.73 16.90
N THR A 755 3.87 -19.12 17.16
CA THR A 755 2.90 -18.73 16.12
C THR A 755 3.23 -17.32 15.64
N VAL A 756 3.58 -17.17 14.36
CA VAL A 756 4.09 -15.92 13.81
C VAL A 756 3.05 -15.22 12.93
N TYR A 757 2.88 -13.92 13.16
CA TYR A 757 2.02 -13.01 12.39
C TYR A 757 2.85 -11.84 11.84
N THR A 758 2.55 -11.42 10.62
CA THR A 758 3.24 -10.34 9.89
C THR A 758 2.22 -9.50 9.13
N ASN A 759 2.57 -8.26 8.76
CA ASN A 759 1.70 -7.46 7.90
C ASN A 759 1.66 -8.03 6.46
N HIS A 760 0.47 -8.10 5.86
CA HIS A 760 0.30 -8.46 4.43
C HIS A 760 -0.49 -7.39 3.68
N ALA A 761 -1.71 -7.08 4.14
CA ALA A 761 -2.61 -6.12 3.55
C ALA A 761 -2.18 -4.67 3.79
N VAL A 762 -1.40 -4.40 4.85
CA VAL A 762 -0.81 -3.10 5.12
C VAL A 762 0.72 -3.15 5.12
N PRO A 763 1.42 -2.02 4.94
CA PRO A 763 2.87 -2.01 5.04
C PRO A 763 3.36 -2.30 6.47
N ALA A 764 4.48 -3.01 6.57
CA ALA A 764 5.24 -3.13 7.83
C ALA A 764 6.02 -1.85 8.17
N ASN A 765 6.22 -0.94 7.20
CA ASN A 765 6.79 0.39 7.46
C ASN A 765 5.73 1.37 7.97
N ASP A 766 6.14 2.62 8.18
CA ASP A 766 5.31 3.73 8.67
C ASP A 766 3.96 3.93 7.97
N GLY A 767 3.84 3.48 6.71
CA GLY A 767 2.56 3.48 6.00
C GLY A 767 1.48 2.62 6.66
N GLY A 768 1.84 1.69 7.54
CA GLY A 768 0.93 0.85 8.36
C GLY A 768 0.63 1.39 9.75
N VAL A 769 1.38 2.37 10.26
CA VAL A 769 1.29 2.87 11.65
C VAL A 769 -0.11 3.42 11.96
N SER A 770 -0.74 4.11 11.02
CA SER A 770 -2.09 4.66 11.21
C SER A 770 -3.15 3.60 11.49
N LEU A 771 -3.02 2.39 10.94
CA LEU A 771 -3.93 1.28 11.26
C LEU A 771 -3.77 0.84 12.72
N GLY A 772 -2.52 0.68 13.18
CA GLY A 772 -2.25 0.29 14.56
C GLY A 772 -2.72 1.34 15.57
N GLN A 773 -2.43 2.62 15.31
CA GLN A 773 -2.94 3.74 16.11
C GLN A 773 -4.47 3.73 16.19
N ALA A 774 -5.13 3.55 15.05
CA ALA A 774 -6.59 3.48 14.96
C ALA A 774 -7.17 2.31 15.76
N PHE A 775 -6.56 1.12 15.65
CA PHE A 775 -6.99 -0.06 16.41
C PHE A 775 -6.81 0.12 17.92
N VAL A 776 -5.69 0.71 18.35
CA VAL A 776 -5.43 1.02 19.76
C VAL A 776 -6.43 2.03 20.30
N ALA A 777 -6.63 3.15 19.61
CA ALA A 777 -7.56 4.19 20.02
C ALA A 777 -9.01 3.68 20.06
N ALA A 778 -9.46 2.91 19.06
CA ALA A 778 -10.78 2.29 19.07
C ALA A 778 -10.96 1.30 20.23
N SER A 779 -9.92 0.52 20.56
CA SER A 779 -9.97 -0.44 21.66
C SER A 779 -9.97 0.25 23.03
N ARG A 780 -9.19 1.32 23.20
CA ARG A 780 -9.15 2.15 24.43
C ARG A 780 -10.41 2.98 24.64
N PHE A 781 -11.20 3.21 23.59
CA PHE A 781 -12.43 3.98 23.71
C PHE A 781 -13.44 3.30 24.64
N ASN A 782 -13.58 1.98 24.54
CA ASN A 782 -14.55 1.19 25.33
C ASN A 782 -13.93 0.51 26.57
N ALA A 783 -12.61 0.51 26.71
CA ALA A 783 -11.94 -0.16 27.82
C ALA A 783 -12.03 0.69 29.10
N ALA A 784 -12.31 0.04 30.24
CA ALA A 784 -11.93 0.59 31.53
C ALA A 784 -10.39 0.65 31.61
N PRO A 785 -9.77 1.67 32.21
CA PRO A 785 -8.32 1.79 32.24
C PRO A 785 -7.69 0.58 32.93
N GLN A 786 -7.11 -0.33 32.15
CA GLN A 786 -6.24 -1.39 32.62
C GLN A 786 -4.84 -1.06 32.13
N GLY A 787 -4.04 -0.44 33.00
CA GLY A 787 -2.62 -0.29 32.75
C GLY A 787 -1.93 -1.64 32.93
N TRP A 788 -0.97 -1.93 32.07
CA TRP A 788 0.05 -2.95 32.35
C TRP A 788 0.85 -2.44 33.56
N ALA A 789 0.67 -3.05 34.73
CA ALA A 789 1.42 -2.72 35.95
C ALA A 789 2.86 -3.25 35.89
#